data_AF-A0A221T2M9-F1
#
_entry.id   AF-A0A221T2M9-F1
#
_cell.length_a   1.000
_cell.length_b   1.000
_cell.length_c   1.000
_cell.angle_alpha   90.00
_cell.angle_beta   90.00
_cell.angle_gamma   90.00
#
_symmetry.space_group_name_H-M   'P 1'
#
loop_
_entity.id
_entity.type
_entity.pdbx_description
1 polymer ?
#
loop_
_entity_poly.entity_id
_entity_poly.type
_entity_poly.pdbx_seq_one_letter_code
_entity_poly.pdbx_strand_id
1 'polypeptide(L)'
;MSELLQAAEPMVVSDAAQAEVLLRQAHALAAALKDDAREALALTLLAATFYFRSQFQTATELLTEAQRAADRVPGDLIAARIANNLGLCAVALGHYGRGMEHYQTSLNISQAHGDDAGRARTLGNVGLIHADLGDYQVAMEAFQEVTALARKADLPLALSSSMINTVRAYYHTGRLAEALDLATAHLPDVQALGFRQHEVVLRVWMLPCLTDTGQLTEAVRQAEALLPLALEVNDREHVVYVRVFYGQALMATGRLDEAHEQFQLALHDAEQHNITPLRRTALGHLSQVYAAREQWPEAYRALQVCQDLDQALRAEAVERKAQVLGVQMQMEFLRQEALAERRRSTELTQANTALQAAQETLAYRATHDTLTGLANRAHFQAAAERALQNVHEAPFGMLFIDLDRFKQVNDTLGHDVGDELLKEIARRLTLVVRSGDLVARMGGDEFTVLLHGLRSPADAERVAHKVLQDLARPVQVSGHTLHVTGSIGVAVAPADGLDVTTLQKHADIAMYRAKQGGKNGVRTFQPAMGQDTLERAAMEEDLRAAIREDQLVLHYQAQFDARTRRLVGYEALVRWRHPRQGLLPPGRFIGVAEDSGLIVPLGAWVLREACRQAGEWQATDRGLTMSVNVSALQLEDAGFLGTVQDALQDAGLPPGQLVLELTESAVLGHRGNAAGQLAGLRALGVRVALDDFGTGQSSLSLLRQLQVDILKIDRSFVQDAQGAAGSGSARVLIDAMVSLAHSLNMRVTAEGVETPEQHALLSEMACDSVQGYLMARPLPAGEAAAYLHEEEHLRSDRWGAVPGLEQVS
;
A
#
# COMPACT_ATOMS: atom_id res chain seq x y z
N MET A 1 -35.56 56.08 3.26
CA MET A 1 -34.83 55.46 2.13
C MET A 1 -35.46 54.15 1.70
N SER A 2 -35.53 53.12 2.54
CA SER A 2 -36.16 51.84 2.17
C SER A 2 -37.62 52.00 1.72
N GLU A 3 -38.40 52.84 2.41
CA GLU A 3 -39.77 53.18 2.00
C GLU A 3 -39.83 53.87 0.63
N LEU A 4 -38.88 54.76 0.32
CA LEU A 4 -38.81 55.43 -0.99
C LEU A 4 -38.50 54.43 -2.10
N LEU A 5 -37.55 53.51 -1.87
CA LEU A 5 -37.18 52.47 -2.84
C LEU A 5 -38.32 51.48 -3.06
N GLN A 6 -38.98 51.02 -1.99
CA GLN A 6 -40.11 50.11 -2.06
C GLN A 6 -41.32 50.73 -2.74
N ALA A 7 -41.58 52.03 -2.54
CA ALA A 7 -42.62 52.76 -3.23
C ALA A 7 -42.26 52.98 -4.72
N ALA A 8 -41.01 53.29 -5.03
CA ALA A 8 -40.60 53.62 -6.40
C ALA A 8 -40.45 52.41 -7.33
N GLU A 9 -40.03 51.25 -6.81
CA GLU A 9 -39.75 50.05 -7.62
C GLU A 9 -40.93 49.60 -8.51
N PRO A 10 -42.17 49.44 -8.03
CA PRO A 10 -43.30 49.11 -8.90
C PRO A 10 -43.64 50.25 -9.88
N MET A 11 -43.30 51.50 -9.54
CA MET A 11 -43.57 52.68 -10.37
C MET A 11 -42.59 52.84 -11.54
N VAL A 12 -41.44 52.16 -11.51
CA VAL A 12 -40.44 52.23 -12.60
C VAL A 12 -41.05 51.95 -13.97
N VAL A 13 -42.02 51.04 -14.01
CA VAL A 13 -42.75 50.66 -15.23
C VAL A 13 -44.06 51.44 -15.38
N SER A 14 -44.82 51.64 -14.29
CA SER A 14 -46.18 52.20 -14.37
C SER A 14 -46.24 53.74 -14.38
N ASP A 15 -45.30 54.42 -13.73
CA ASP A 15 -45.18 55.89 -13.68
C ASP A 15 -43.70 56.29 -13.52
N ALA A 16 -42.96 56.22 -14.63
CA ALA A 16 -41.53 56.50 -14.65
C ALA A 16 -41.18 57.93 -14.18
N ALA A 17 -42.08 58.90 -14.35
CA ALA A 17 -41.86 60.28 -13.94
C ALA A 17 -41.93 60.43 -12.42
N GLN A 18 -42.95 59.85 -11.78
CA GLN A 18 -43.04 59.84 -10.33
C GLN A 18 -41.96 58.95 -9.70
N ALA A 19 -41.63 57.82 -10.31
CA ALA A 19 -40.53 56.96 -9.89
C ALA A 19 -39.19 57.72 -9.90
N GLU A 20 -38.89 58.49 -10.96
CA GLU A 20 -37.67 59.29 -11.05
C GLU A 20 -37.53 60.26 -9.87
N VAL A 21 -38.60 60.96 -9.48
CA VAL A 21 -38.59 61.90 -8.35
C VAL A 21 -38.21 61.18 -7.05
N LEU A 22 -38.87 60.05 -6.76
CA LEU A 22 -38.61 59.26 -5.55
C LEU A 22 -37.20 58.68 -5.54
N LEU A 23 -36.72 58.19 -6.70
CA LEU A 23 -35.40 57.57 -6.83
C LEU A 23 -34.27 58.59 -6.73
N ARG A 24 -34.44 59.81 -7.25
CA ARG A 24 -33.48 60.91 -7.04
C ARG A 24 -33.38 61.31 -5.57
N GLN A 25 -34.52 61.36 -4.87
CA GLN A 25 -34.54 61.60 -3.41
C GLN A 25 -33.86 60.45 -2.65
N ALA A 26 -34.15 59.20 -3.01
CA ALA A 26 -33.53 58.03 -2.39
C ALA A 26 -32.00 58.01 -2.62
N HIS A 27 -31.54 58.32 -3.83
CA HIS A 27 -30.13 58.40 -4.18
C HIS A 27 -29.40 59.52 -3.41
N ALA A 28 -29.97 60.74 -3.37
CA ALA A 28 -29.38 61.85 -2.62
C ALA A 28 -29.26 61.53 -1.11
N LEU A 29 -30.27 60.87 -0.54
CA LEU A 29 -30.25 60.43 0.85
C LEU A 29 -29.22 59.32 1.08
N ALA A 30 -29.10 58.36 0.17
CA ALA A 30 -28.11 57.29 0.24
C ALA A 30 -26.68 57.85 0.21
N ALA A 31 -26.40 58.77 -0.72
CA ALA A 31 -25.11 59.44 -0.84
C ALA A 31 -24.77 60.27 0.41
N ALA A 32 -25.74 61.00 0.98
CA ALA A 32 -25.56 61.76 2.21
C ALA A 32 -25.24 60.86 3.42
N LEU A 33 -25.83 59.66 3.46
CA LEU A 33 -25.62 58.66 4.50
C LEU A 33 -24.42 57.72 4.24
N LYS A 34 -23.78 57.83 3.07
CA LYS A 34 -22.72 56.92 2.59
C LYS A 34 -23.15 55.45 2.60
N ASP A 35 -24.40 55.19 2.21
CA ASP A 35 -24.94 53.83 2.08
C ASP A 35 -24.80 53.35 0.62
N ASP A 36 -23.62 52.83 0.30
CA ASP A 36 -23.26 52.40 -1.06
C ASP A 36 -24.23 51.35 -1.64
N ALA A 37 -24.81 50.48 -0.81
CA ALA A 37 -25.71 49.41 -1.26
C ALA A 37 -27.04 49.99 -1.76
N ARG A 38 -27.62 50.91 -0.99
CA ARG A 38 -28.88 51.55 -1.38
C ARG A 38 -28.66 52.63 -2.43
N GLU A 39 -27.47 53.23 -2.48
CA GLU A 39 -27.07 54.11 -3.58
C GLU A 39 -27.05 53.33 -4.91
N ALA A 40 -26.38 52.18 -4.94
CA ALA A 40 -26.32 51.31 -6.12
C ALA A 40 -27.72 50.85 -6.56
N LEU A 41 -28.57 50.45 -5.62
CA LEU A 41 -29.96 50.05 -5.94
C LEU A 41 -30.79 51.22 -6.46
N ALA A 42 -30.68 52.41 -5.86
CA ALA A 42 -31.39 53.61 -6.32
C ALA A 42 -30.99 53.99 -7.75
N LEU A 43 -29.69 53.98 -8.06
CA LEU A 43 -29.17 54.24 -9.40
C LEU A 43 -29.59 53.16 -10.41
N THR A 44 -29.63 51.89 -10.00
CA THR A 44 -30.08 50.78 -10.85
C THR A 44 -31.56 50.91 -11.24
N LEU A 45 -32.41 51.27 -10.27
CA LEU A 45 -33.84 51.53 -10.52
C LEU A 45 -34.04 52.81 -11.33
N LEU A 46 -33.24 53.85 -11.07
CA LEU A 46 -33.28 55.10 -11.83
C LEU A 46 -32.91 54.85 -13.29
N ALA A 47 -31.85 54.08 -13.56
CA ALA A 47 -31.49 53.72 -14.92
C ALA A 47 -32.63 52.98 -15.65
N ALA A 48 -33.40 52.14 -14.95
CA ALA A 48 -34.55 51.47 -15.54
C ALA A 48 -35.66 52.46 -15.96
N THR A 49 -35.87 53.58 -15.23
CA THR A 49 -36.84 54.61 -15.67
C THR A 49 -36.39 55.30 -16.97
N PHE A 50 -35.09 55.57 -17.10
CA PHE A 50 -34.50 56.11 -18.33
C PHE A 50 -34.60 55.11 -19.49
N TYR A 51 -34.41 53.82 -19.23
CA TYR A 51 -34.58 52.76 -20.22
C TYR A 51 -36.00 52.75 -20.81
N PHE A 52 -37.05 52.74 -19.96
CA PHE A 52 -38.44 52.75 -20.44
C PHE A 52 -38.83 54.03 -21.20
N ARG A 53 -38.08 55.12 -21.00
CA ARG A 53 -38.22 56.38 -21.77
C ARG A 53 -37.36 56.40 -23.04
N SER A 54 -36.79 55.26 -23.43
CA SER A 54 -35.88 55.11 -24.58
C SER A 54 -34.60 55.96 -24.50
N GLN A 55 -34.15 56.30 -23.28
CA GLN A 55 -32.93 57.07 -23.01
C GLN A 55 -31.78 56.12 -22.62
N PHE A 56 -31.44 55.19 -23.52
CA PHE A 56 -30.54 54.05 -23.25
C PHE A 56 -29.10 54.47 -22.89
N GLN A 57 -28.60 55.56 -23.48
CA GLN A 57 -27.26 56.07 -23.20
C GLN A 57 -27.17 56.57 -21.74
N THR A 58 -28.13 57.38 -21.32
CA THR A 58 -28.22 57.88 -19.94
C THR A 58 -28.43 56.76 -18.93
N ALA A 59 -29.26 55.76 -19.27
CA ALA A 59 -29.42 54.56 -18.44
C ALA A 59 -28.08 53.81 -18.25
N THR A 60 -27.28 53.68 -19.31
CA THR A 60 -25.95 53.02 -19.27
C THR A 60 -24.96 53.78 -18.40
N GLU A 61 -24.95 55.11 -18.48
CA GLU A 61 -24.11 55.97 -17.63
C GLU A 61 -24.47 55.81 -16.14
N LEU A 62 -25.76 55.83 -15.81
CA LEU A 62 -26.25 55.61 -14.45
C LEU A 62 -25.93 54.20 -13.92
N LEU A 63 -26.01 53.16 -14.77
CA LEU A 63 -25.62 51.81 -14.39
C LEU A 63 -24.12 51.68 -14.14
N THR A 64 -23.30 52.44 -14.88
CA THR A 64 -21.85 52.50 -14.64
C THR A 64 -21.55 53.15 -13.29
N GLU A 65 -22.29 54.19 -12.92
CA GLU A 65 -22.21 54.80 -11.59
C GLU A 65 -22.69 53.83 -10.49
N ALA A 66 -23.80 53.12 -10.74
CA ALA A 66 -24.32 52.09 -9.85
C ALA A 66 -23.30 50.99 -9.60
N GLN A 67 -22.56 50.55 -10.64
CA GLN A 67 -21.51 49.55 -10.51
C GLN A 67 -20.39 50.01 -9.58
N ARG A 68 -19.93 51.26 -9.72
CA ARG A 68 -18.89 51.82 -8.83
C ARG A 68 -19.32 51.85 -7.37
N ALA A 69 -20.61 52.10 -7.11
CA ALA A 69 -21.17 52.02 -5.77
C ALA A 69 -21.25 50.56 -5.28
N ALA A 70 -21.72 49.64 -6.13
CA ALA A 70 -21.80 48.21 -5.81
C ALA A 70 -20.43 47.58 -5.51
N ASP A 71 -19.36 47.99 -6.20
CA ASP A 71 -17.99 47.48 -5.98
C ASP A 71 -17.45 47.78 -4.56
N ARG A 72 -18.05 48.75 -3.85
CA ARG A 72 -17.71 49.10 -2.46
C ARG A 72 -18.50 48.29 -1.42
N VAL A 73 -19.44 47.45 -1.86
CA VAL A 73 -20.36 46.70 -1.01
C VAL A 73 -20.08 45.21 -1.12
N PRO A 74 -20.00 44.47 0.00
CA PRO A 74 -19.99 43.02 -0.03
C PRO A 74 -21.39 42.50 -0.39
N GLY A 75 -21.55 41.95 -1.60
CA GLY A 75 -22.77 41.27 -2.02
C GLY A 75 -23.04 41.34 -3.52
N ASP A 76 -23.11 40.18 -4.17
CA ASP A 76 -23.10 40.12 -5.63
C ASP A 76 -24.50 40.32 -6.26
N LEU A 77 -25.60 40.23 -5.50
CA LEU A 77 -26.96 40.29 -6.04
C LEU A 77 -27.31 41.65 -6.68
N ILE A 78 -26.81 42.76 -6.13
CA ILE A 78 -26.98 44.08 -6.76
C ILE A 78 -26.20 44.15 -8.08
N ALA A 79 -24.97 43.60 -8.11
CA ALA A 79 -24.18 43.50 -9.32
C ALA A 79 -24.87 42.63 -10.39
N ALA A 80 -25.55 41.54 -10.01
CA ALA A 80 -26.35 40.74 -10.93
C ALA A 80 -27.48 41.57 -11.58
N ARG A 81 -28.15 42.42 -10.80
CA ARG A 81 -29.22 43.29 -11.30
C ARG A 81 -28.69 44.40 -12.20
N ILE A 82 -27.56 45.01 -11.85
CA ILE A 82 -26.86 46.00 -12.69
C ILE A 82 -26.46 45.36 -14.03
N ALA A 83 -25.83 44.18 -14.00
CA ALA A 83 -25.45 43.44 -15.20
C ALA A 83 -26.66 43.14 -16.08
N ASN A 84 -27.78 42.66 -15.53
CA ASN A 84 -29.01 42.47 -16.32
C ASN A 84 -29.47 43.77 -17.01
N ASN A 85 -29.48 44.89 -16.29
CA ASN A 85 -29.93 46.17 -16.86
C ASN A 85 -28.94 46.74 -17.90
N LEU A 86 -27.63 46.50 -17.72
CA LEU A 86 -26.62 46.82 -18.74
C LEU A 86 -26.85 45.98 -20.00
N GLY A 87 -27.22 44.70 -19.83
CA GLY A 87 -27.60 43.82 -20.94
C GLY A 87 -28.79 44.38 -21.74
N LEU A 88 -29.85 44.82 -21.05
CA LEU A 88 -31.02 45.46 -21.66
C LEU A 88 -30.62 46.70 -22.47
N CYS A 89 -29.80 47.58 -21.90
CA CYS A 89 -29.34 48.78 -22.60
C CYS A 89 -28.47 48.45 -23.82
N ALA A 90 -27.58 47.47 -23.70
CA ALA A 90 -26.71 47.04 -24.80
C ALA A 90 -27.53 46.48 -25.98
N VAL A 91 -28.52 45.62 -25.72
CA VAL A 91 -29.41 45.08 -26.77
C VAL A 91 -30.21 46.21 -27.44
N ALA A 92 -30.76 47.15 -26.66
CA ALA A 92 -31.49 48.30 -27.19
C ALA A 92 -30.63 49.22 -28.07
N LEU A 93 -29.32 49.29 -27.83
CA LEU A 93 -28.34 50.01 -28.65
C LEU A 93 -27.80 49.18 -29.83
N GLY A 94 -28.28 47.94 -30.03
CA GLY A 94 -27.85 47.05 -31.12
C GLY A 94 -26.59 46.24 -30.83
N HIS A 95 -26.08 46.26 -29.60
CA HIS A 95 -24.88 45.52 -29.17
C HIS A 95 -25.24 44.17 -28.54
N TYR A 96 -25.74 43.24 -29.34
CA TYR A 96 -26.25 41.95 -28.87
C TYR A 96 -25.19 41.08 -28.19
N GLY A 97 -23.95 41.09 -28.70
CA GLY A 97 -22.84 40.37 -28.06
C GLY A 97 -22.60 40.84 -26.63
N ARG A 98 -22.43 42.16 -26.43
CA ARG A 98 -22.28 42.75 -25.09
C ARG A 98 -23.50 42.52 -24.20
N GLY A 99 -24.70 42.55 -24.79
CA GLY A 99 -25.93 42.18 -24.11
C GLY A 99 -25.86 40.77 -23.51
N MET A 100 -25.43 39.79 -24.32
CA MET A 100 -25.26 38.41 -23.90
C MET A 100 -24.19 38.23 -22.82
N GLU A 101 -23.05 38.93 -22.91
CA GLU A 101 -22.00 38.92 -21.88
C GLU A 101 -22.53 39.38 -20.52
N HIS A 102 -23.28 40.48 -20.52
CA HIS A 102 -23.89 41.03 -19.32
C HIS A 102 -24.97 40.10 -18.74
N TYR A 103 -25.81 39.48 -19.58
CA TYR A 103 -26.76 38.48 -19.12
C TYR A 103 -26.09 37.23 -18.55
N GLN A 104 -25.01 36.76 -19.16
CA GLN A 104 -24.27 35.61 -18.64
C GLN A 104 -23.66 35.92 -17.27
N THR A 105 -23.13 37.14 -17.09
CA THR A 105 -22.62 37.62 -15.80
C THR A 105 -23.72 37.63 -14.74
N SER A 106 -24.87 38.22 -15.06
CA SER A 106 -26.03 38.26 -14.18
C SER A 106 -26.52 36.86 -13.79
N LEU A 107 -26.63 35.96 -14.77
CA LEU A 107 -27.12 34.59 -14.56
C LEU A 107 -26.19 33.79 -13.65
N ASN A 108 -24.87 33.89 -13.88
CA ASN A 108 -23.87 33.22 -13.06
C ASN A 108 -23.96 33.65 -11.59
N ILE A 109 -24.10 34.95 -11.34
CA ILE A 109 -24.20 35.48 -9.98
C ILE A 109 -25.50 35.04 -9.31
N SER A 110 -26.65 35.21 -9.97
CA SER A 110 -27.94 34.81 -9.40
C SER A 110 -28.00 33.30 -9.16
N GLN A 111 -27.39 32.47 -10.02
CA GLN A 111 -27.30 31.03 -9.81
C GLN A 111 -26.42 30.65 -8.62
N ALA A 112 -25.27 31.31 -8.44
CA ALA A 112 -24.38 31.07 -7.30
C ALA A 112 -25.05 31.39 -5.95
N HIS A 113 -25.99 32.35 -5.94
CA HIS A 113 -26.70 32.80 -4.75
C HIS A 113 -28.10 32.19 -4.57
N GLY A 114 -28.56 31.35 -5.51
CA GLY A 114 -29.91 30.78 -5.46
C GLY A 114 -31.04 31.81 -5.63
N ASP A 115 -30.77 32.95 -6.29
CA ASP A 115 -31.75 34.01 -6.56
C ASP A 115 -32.61 33.67 -7.78
N ASP A 116 -33.70 32.94 -7.54
CA ASP A 116 -34.62 32.51 -8.60
C ASP A 116 -35.29 33.71 -9.32
N ALA A 117 -35.50 34.83 -8.64
CA ALA A 117 -36.09 36.03 -9.24
C ALA A 117 -35.13 36.74 -10.20
N GLY A 118 -33.86 36.87 -9.81
CA GLY A 118 -32.79 37.33 -10.69
C GLY A 118 -32.61 36.42 -11.90
N ARG A 119 -32.57 35.10 -11.70
CA ARG A 119 -32.48 34.11 -12.78
C ARG A 119 -33.65 34.22 -13.77
N ALA A 120 -34.88 34.29 -13.27
CA ALA A 120 -36.08 34.40 -14.11
C ALA A 120 -36.04 35.68 -14.98
N ARG A 121 -35.63 36.81 -14.40
CA ARG A 121 -35.50 38.08 -15.13
C ARG A 121 -34.47 37.99 -16.26
N THR A 122 -33.28 37.48 -15.94
CA THR A 122 -32.16 37.40 -16.89
C THR A 122 -32.41 36.38 -17.99
N LEU A 123 -32.93 35.19 -17.66
CA LEU A 123 -33.31 34.17 -18.64
C LEU A 123 -34.42 34.64 -19.57
N GLY A 124 -35.37 35.42 -19.06
CA GLY A 124 -36.41 36.05 -19.90
C GLY A 124 -35.81 36.93 -20.99
N ASN A 125 -34.80 37.73 -20.64
CA ASN A 125 -34.11 38.60 -21.59
C ASN A 125 -33.21 37.83 -22.57
N VAL A 126 -32.54 36.77 -22.11
CA VAL A 126 -31.80 35.84 -23.00
C VAL A 126 -32.74 35.18 -24.00
N GLY A 127 -33.92 34.73 -23.54
CA GLY A 127 -34.96 34.18 -24.42
C GLY A 127 -35.42 35.20 -25.47
N LEU A 128 -35.57 36.47 -25.09
CA LEU A 128 -35.91 37.55 -26.02
C LEU A 128 -34.80 37.77 -27.08
N ILE A 129 -33.52 37.77 -26.70
CA ILE A 129 -32.41 37.82 -27.67
C ILE A 129 -32.56 36.70 -28.70
N HIS A 130 -32.75 35.45 -28.24
CA HIS A 130 -32.86 34.32 -29.17
C HIS A 130 -34.10 34.42 -30.05
N ALA A 131 -35.23 34.92 -29.52
CA ALA A 131 -36.42 35.15 -30.31
C ALA A 131 -36.21 36.25 -31.37
N ASP A 132 -35.46 37.31 -31.05
CA ASP A 132 -35.13 38.40 -31.99
C ASP A 132 -34.15 37.95 -33.09
N LEU A 133 -33.32 36.95 -32.79
CA LEU A 133 -32.44 36.26 -33.76
C LEU A 133 -33.16 35.19 -34.61
N GLY A 134 -34.45 34.94 -34.33
CA GLY A 134 -35.24 33.90 -35.00
C GLY A 134 -34.98 32.47 -34.48
N ASP A 135 -34.19 32.31 -33.42
CA ASP A 135 -33.90 31.02 -32.79
C ASP A 135 -35.00 30.64 -31.77
N TYR A 136 -36.26 30.59 -32.24
CA TYR A 136 -37.46 30.43 -31.39
C TYR A 136 -37.46 29.14 -30.56
N GLN A 137 -36.80 28.09 -31.00
CA GLN A 137 -36.69 26.84 -30.23
C GLN A 137 -35.85 27.05 -28.97
N VAL A 138 -34.71 27.74 -29.07
CA VAL A 138 -33.85 28.08 -27.92
C VAL A 138 -34.55 29.09 -27.00
N ALA A 139 -35.25 30.07 -27.59
CA ALA A 139 -36.05 31.01 -26.81
C ALA A 139 -37.13 30.31 -25.97
N MET A 140 -37.79 29.30 -26.54
CA MET A 140 -38.82 28.50 -25.87
C MET A 140 -38.28 27.81 -24.61
N GLU A 141 -37.11 27.19 -24.70
CA GLU A 141 -36.46 26.52 -23.58
C GLU A 141 -36.20 27.50 -22.42
N ALA A 142 -35.69 28.70 -22.76
CA ALA A 142 -35.50 29.76 -21.78
C ALA A 142 -36.83 30.20 -21.14
N PHE A 143 -37.89 30.43 -21.93
CA PHE A 143 -39.19 30.83 -21.39
C PHE A 143 -39.81 29.75 -20.50
N GLN A 144 -39.67 28.47 -20.85
CA GLN A 144 -40.14 27.37 -19.99
C GLN A 144 -39.42 27.36 -18.63
N GLU A 145 -38.11 27.59 -18.61
CA GLU A 145 -37.36 27.72 -17.36
C GLU A 145 -37.83 28.93 -16.55
N VAL A 146 -38.06 30.08 -17.20
CA VAL A 146 -38.62 31.27 -16.54
C VAL A 146 -39.99 30.98 -15.94
N THR A 147 -40.88 30.28 -16.65
CA THR A 147 -42.19 29.87 -16.14
C THR A 147 -42.05 29.01 -14.87
N ALA A 148 -41.12 28.05 -14.86
CA ALA A 148 -40.87 27.20 -13.69
C ALA A 148 -40.34 28.01 -12.50
N LEU A 149 -39.36 28.90 -12.73
CA LEU A 149 -38.80 29.78 -11.70
C LEU A 149 -39.84 30.76 -11.15
N ALA A 150 -40.63 31.37 -12.04
CA ALA A 150 -41.66 32.33 -11.66
C ALA A 150 -42.76 31.70 -10.82
N ARG A 151 -43.19 30.47 -11.13
CA ARG A 151 -44.14 29.72 -10.29
C ARG A 151 -43.54 29.37 -8.93
N LYS A 152 -42.27 28.95 -8.90
CA LYS A 152 -41.57 28.59 -7.65
C LYS A 152 -41.42 29.79 -6.72
N ALA A 153 -41.11 30.96 -7.26
CA ALA A 153 -40.83 32.18 -6.52
C ALA A 153 -42.04 33.14 -6.38
N ASP A 154 -43.23 32.72 -6.82
CA ASP A 154 -44.47 33.52 -6.83
C ASP A 154 -44.30 34.90 -7.48
N LEU A 155 -43.81 34.90 -8.73
CA LEU A 155 -43.51 36.11 -9.52
C LEU A 155 -44.55 36.29 -10.65
N PRO A 156 -45.74 36.84 -10.38
CA PRO A 156 -46.84 36.89 -11.34
C PRO A 156 -46.50 37.68 -12.62
N LEU A 157 -45.72 38.77 -12.50
CA LEU A 157 -45.30 39.57 -13.65
C LEU A 157 -44.35 38.79 -14.57
N ALA A 158 -43.38 38.07 -13.99
CA ALA A 158 -42.41 37.27 -14.74
C ALA A 158 -43.10 36.07 -15.42
N LEU A 159 -44.05 35.44 -14.71
CA LEU A 159 -44.88 34.37 -15.28
C LEU A 159 -45.67 34.87 -16.48
N SER A 160 -46.36 36.00 -16.34
CA SER A 160 -47.18 36.56 -17.42
C SER A 160 -46.34 36.96 -18.64
N SER A 161 -45.19 37.61 -18.43
CA SER A 161 -44.27 37.95 -19.52
C SER A 161 -43.74 36.71 -20.24
N SER A 162 -43.36 35.67 -19.50
CA SER A 162 -42.89 34.39 -20.05
C SER A 162 -43.97 33.68 -20.87
N MET A 163 -45.22 33.67 -20.41
CA MET A 163 -46.33 33.05 -21.14
C MET A 163 -46.64 33.79 -22.45
N ILE A 164 -46.62 35.13 -22.44
CA ILE A 164 -46.77 35.94 -23.66
C ILE A 164 -45.68 35.61 -24.68
N ASN A 165 -44.42 35.56 -24.23
CA ASN A 165 -43.29 35.26 -25.10
C ASN A 165 -43.33 33.82 -25.64
N THR A 166 -43.87 32.88 -24.84
CA THR A 166 -44.15 31.50 -25.27
C THR A 166 -45.20 31.46 -26.37
N VAL A 167 -46.31 32.21 -26.24
CA VAL A 167 -47.34 32.33 -27.29
C VAL A 167 -46.75 32.88 -28.59
N ARG A 168 -45.94 33.95 -28.50
CA ARG A 168 -45.21 34.52 -29.65
C ARG A 168 -44.33 33.48 -30.32
N ALA A 169 -43.57 32.71 -29.55
CA ALA A 169 -42.68 31.69 -30.10
C ALA A 169 -43.44 30.47 -30.69
N TYR A 170 -44.61 30.10 -30.14
CA TYR A 170 -45.50 29.10 -30.74
C TYR A 170 -46.04 29.57 -32.10
N TYR A 171 -46.45 30.82 -32.22
CA TYR A 171 -46.87 31.38 -33.50
C TYR A 171 -45.77 31.25 -34.56
N HIS A 172 -44.55 31.72 -34.27
CA HIS A 172 -43.43 31.67 -35.22
C HIS A 172 -42.93 30.26 -35.54
N THR A 173 -43.22 29.27 -34.69
CA THR A 173 -42.89 27.86 -34.94
C THR A 173 -44.06 27.08 -35.58
N GLY A 174 -45.16 27.74 -35.92
CA GLY A 174 -46.33 27.15 -36.57
C GLY A 174 -47.26 26.36 -35.63
N ARG A 175 -47.06 26.44 -34.32
CA ARG A 175 -47.86 25.76 -33.28
C ARG A 175 -49.09 26.59 -32.91
N LEU A 176 -49.90 26.94 -33.92
CA LEU A 176 -50.98 27.92 -33.81
C LEU A 176 -52.06 27.55 -32.79
N ALA A 177 -52.46 26.27 -32.75
CA ALA A 177 -53.45 25.79 -31.79
C ALA A 177 -52.96 25.93 -30.35
N GLU A 178 -51.70 25.55 -30.09
CA GLU A 178 -51.10 25.65 -28.77
C GLU A 178 -50.89 27.11 -28.31
N ALA A 179 -50.58 28.00 -29.26
CA ALA A 179 -50.55 29.45 -29.02
C ALA A 179 -51.92 29.97 -28.58
N LEU A 180 -52.99 29.59 -29.28
CA LEU A 180 -54.36 30.00 -28.95
C LEU A 180 -54.83 29.41 -27.63
N ASP A 181 -54.59 28.12 -27.38
CA ASP A 181 -54.99 27.45 -26.14
C ASP A 181 -54.29 28.10 -24.93
N LEU A 182 -52.98 28.34 -25.02
CA LEU A 182 -52.20 28.98 -23.97
C LEU A 182 -52.66 30.42 -23.73
N ALA A 183 -52.87 31.20 -24.79
CA ALA A 183 -53.31 32.58 -24.67
C ALA A 183 -54.72 32.68 -24.08
N THR A 184 -55.66 31.84 -24.55
CA THR A 184 -57.05 31.81 -24.07
C THR A 184 -57.13 31.39 -22.60
N ALA A 185 -56.31 30.41 -22.19
CA ALA A 185 -56.25 29.97 -20.81
C ALA A 185 -55.67 31.05 -19.87
N HIS A 186 -54.69 31.83 -20.33
CA HIS A 186 -53.99 32.80 -19.49
C HIS A 186 -54.63 34.19 -19.46
N LEU A 187 -55.40 34.56 -20.49
CA LEU A 187 -55.99 35.89 -20.61
C LEU A 187 -56.83 36.31 -19.37
N PRO A 188 -57.68 35.44 -18.77
CA PRO A 188 -58.42 35.79 -17.55
C PRO A 188 -57.52 36.15 -16.37
N ASP A 189 -56.38 35.46 -16.21
CA ASP A 189 -55.42 35.72 -15.13
C ASP A 189 -54.77 37.10 -15.31
N VAL A 190 -54.36 37.42 -16.54
CA VAL A 190 -53.74 38.72 -16.89
C VAL A 190 -54.72 39.86 -16.61
N GLN A 191 -55.99 39.68 -16.96
CA GLN A 191 -57.06 40.64 -16.70
C GLN A 191 -57.34 40.80 -15.21
N ALA A 192 -57.40 39.70 -14.45
CA ALA A 192 -57.62 39.73 -13.00
C ALA A 192 -56.47 40.43 -12.26
N LEU A 193 -55.24 40.29 -12.73
CA LEU A 193 -54.05 40.97 -12.20
C LEU A 193 -53.94 42.44 -12.63
N GLY A 194 -54.77 42.88 -13.57
CA GLY A 194 -54.79 44.27 -14.05
C GLY A 194 -53.59 44.65 -14.93
N PHE A 195 -52.87 43.67 -15.50
CA PHE A 195 -51.73 43.93 -16.37
C PHE A 195 -52.18 44.31 -17.79
N ARG A 196 -52.73 45.52 -17.94
CA ARG A 196 -53.34 45.98 -19.21
C ARG A 196 -52.40 45.91 -20.42
N GLN A 197 -51.12 46.22 -20.24
CA GLN A 197 -50.16 46.09 -21.33
C GLN A 197 -49.96 44.62 -21.75
N HIS A 198 -49.81 43.72 -20.78
CA HIS A 198 -49.69 42.28 -21.05
C HIS A 198 -50.96 41.72 -21.73
N GLU A 199 -52.15 42.21 -21.36
CA GLU A 199 -53.39 41.87 -22.06
C GLU A 199 -53.32 42.28 -23.54
N VAL A 200 -52.86 43.50 -23.83
CA VAL A 200 -52.71 43.97 -25.21
C VAL A 200 -51.73 43.07 -25.97
N VAL A 201 -50.53 42.83 -25.43
CA VAL A 201 -49.52 42.01 -26.11
C VAL A 201 -50.01 40.57 -26.33
N LEU A 202 -50.64 39.96 -25.33
CA LEU A 202 -51.17 38.60 -25.44
C LEU A 202 -52.22 38.50 -26.55
N ARG A 203 -53.19 39.42 -26.56
CA ARG A 203 -54.26 39.45 -27.55
C ARG A 203 -53.76 39.81 -28.94
N VAL A 204 -52.73 40.65 -29.07
CA VAL A 204 -52.04 40.92 -30.34
C VAL A 204 -51.57 39.62 -31.00
N TRP A 205 -50.90 38.74 -30.24
CA TRP A 205 -50.38 37.47 -30.77
C TRP A 205 -51.46 36.41 -31.01
N MET A 206 -52.67 36.58 -30.47
CA MET A 206 -53.83 35.75 -30.81
C MET A 206 -54.39 36.06 -32.21
N LEU A 207 -54.36 37.33 -32.64
CA LEU A 207 -54.95 37.76 -33.92
C LEU A 207 -54.42 37.01 -35.15
N PRO A 208 -53.09 36.89 -35.37
CA PRO A 208 -52.59 36.16 -36.53
C PRO A 208 -52.88 34.66 -36.41
N CYS A 209 -52.86 34.09 -35.20
CA CYS A 209 -53.23 32.68 -34.99
C CYS A 209 -54.70 32.41 -35.36
N LEU A 210 -55.62 33.30 -35.01
CA LEU A 210 -57.04 33.20 -35.41
C LEU A 210 -57.19 33.32 -36.94
N THR A 211 -56.44 34.25 -37.55
CA THR A 211 -56.47 34.47 -38.99
C THR A 211 -55.97 33.24 -39.75
N ASP A 212 -54.81 32.72 -39.36
CA ASP A 212 -54.15 31.59 -40.01
C ASP A 212 -54.87 30.25 -39.77
N THR A 213 -55.63 30.13 -38.67
CA THR A 213 -56.52 28.98 -38.42
C THR A 213 -57.88 29.10 -39.10
N GLY A 214 -58.13 30.19 -39.84
CA GLY A 214 -59.36 30.42 -40.60
C GLY A 214 -60.54 30.98 -39.79
N GLN A 215 -60.33 31.35 -38.54
CA GLN A 215 -61.35 31.97 -37.67
C GLN A 215 -61.47 33.49 -37.95
N LEU A 216 -61.66 33.85 -39.22
CA LEU A 216 -61.52 35.22 -39.72
C LEU A 216 -62.50 36.21 -39.08
N THR A 217 -63.77 35.81 -38.89
CA THR A 217 -64.78 36.67 -38.25
C THR A 217 -64.43 36.98 -36.80
N GLU A 218 -63.89 36.00 -36.08
CA GLU A 218 -63.44 36.18 -34.70
C GLU A 218 -62.18 37.04 -34.63
N ALA A 219 -61.23 36.86 -35.57
CA ALA A 219 -60.03 37.70 -35.67
C ALA A 219 -60.39 39.19 -35.88
N VAL A 220 -61.31 39.49 -36.80
CA VAL A 220 -61.83 40.85 -37.02
C VAL A 220 -62.47 41.41 -35.76
N ARG A 221 -63.39 40.67 -35.13
CA ARG A 221 -64.10 41.09 -33.92
C ARG A 221 -63.13 41.38 -32.76
N GLN A 222 -62.12 40.52 -32.57
CA GLN A 222 -61.11 40.69 -31.53
C GLN A 222 -60.21 41.90 -31.80
N ALA A 223 -59.82 42.12 -33.05
CA ALA A 223 -59.00 43.26 -33.43
C ALA A 223 -59.74 44.60 -33.23
N GLU A 224 -61.01 44.69 -33.63
CA GLU A 224 -61.88 45.84 -33.40
C GLU A 224 -62.00 46.17 -31.90
N ALA A 225 -62.16 45.15 -31.06
CA ALA A 225 -62.23 45.31 -29.62
C ALA A 225 -60.88 45.64 -28.95
N LEU A 226 -59.76 45.22 -29.56
CA LEU A 226 -58.41 45.40 -29.01
C LEU A 226 -57.83 46.77 -29.32
N LEU A 227 -58.11 47.34 -30.50
CA LEU A 227 -57.50 48.59 -30.95
C LEU A 227 -57.73 49.78 -29.98
N PRO A 228 -58.93 50.02 -29.42
CA PRO A 228 -59.13 51.09 -28.43
C PRO A 228 -58.29 50.90 -27.17
N LEU A 229 -58.16 49.65 -26.70
CA LEU A 229 -57.35 49.33 -25.52
C LEU A 229 -55.86 49.54 -25.80
N ALA A 230 -55.37 49.13 -26.97
CA ALA A 230 -53.98 49.36 -27.37
C ALA A 230 -53.64 50.86 -27.44
N LEU A 231 -54.56 51.68 -27.95
CA LEU A 231 -54.43 53.14 -27.97
C LEU A 231 -54.44 53.76 -26.57
N GLU A 232 -55.30 53.25 -25.66
CA GLU A 232 -55.37 53.71 -24.26
C GLU A 232 -54.06 53.41 -23.50
N VAL A 233 -53.50 52.21 -23.68
CA VAL A 233 -52.23 51.81 -23.06
C VAL A 233 -51.04 52.59 -23.65
N ASN A 234 -51.21 53.25 -24.79
CA ASN A 234 -50.20 54.05 -25.49
C ASN A 234 -48.92 53.24 -25.84
N ASP A 235 -49.12 51.95 -26.13
CA ASP A 235 -48.05 51.07 -26.60
C ASP A 235 -47.96 51.16 -28.13
N ARG A 236 -47.08 52.07 -28.60
CA ARG A 236 -46.97 52.46 -30.01
C ARG A 236 -46.65 51.30 -30.94
N GLU A 237 -45.79 50.38 -30.51
CA GLU A 237 -45.42 49.22 -31.33
C GLU A 237 -46.60 48.25 -31.46
N HIS A 238 -47.28 47.96 -30.34
CA HIS A 238 -48.41 47.04 -30.36
C HIS A 238 -49.62 47.61 -31.09
N VAL A 239 -49.84 48.93 -31.09
CA VAL A 239 -50.85 49.57 -31.94
C VAL A 239 -50.61 49.24 -33.42
N VAL A 240 -49.36 49.33 -33.89
CA VAL A 240 -49.01 48.99 -35.26
C VAL A 240 -49.25 47.50 -35.55
N TYR A 241 -48.88 46.60 -34.63
CA TYR A 241 -49.19 45.16 -34.77
C TYR A 241 -50.70 44.91 -34.86
N VAL A 242 -51.52 45.53 -34.00
CA VAL A 242 -52.98 45.39 -34.06
C VAL A 242 -53.48 45.81 -35.43
N ARG A 243 -53.04 46.96 -35.96
CA ARG A 243 -53.45 47.43 -37.29
C ARG A 243 -53.04 46.48 -38.41
N VAL A 244 -51.81 45.96 -38.37
CA VAL A 244 -51.33 44.98 -39.36
C VAL A 244 -52.18 43.72 -39.32
N PHE A 245 -52.35 43.10 -38.15
CA PHE A 245 -53.12 41.86 -38.04
C PHE A 245 -54.61 42.07 -38.30
N TYR A 246 -55.15 43.24 -37.95
CA TYR A 246 -56.52 43.62 -38.29
C TYR A 246 -56.70 43.72 -39.81
N GLY A 247 -55.79 44.44 -40.49
CA GLY A 247 -55.78 44.55 -41.95
C GLY A 247 -55.65 43.20 -42.64
N GLN A 248 -54.83 42.28 -42.11
CA GLN A 248 -54.71 40.92 -42.63
C GLN A 248 -56.03 40.15 -42.55
N ALA A 249 -56.70 40.18 -41.39
CA ALA A 249 -58.00 39.53 -41.21
C ALA A 249 -59.06 40.13 -42.14
N LEU A 250 -59.12 41.46 -42.27
CA LEU A 250 -60.02 42.15 -43.20
C LEU A 250 -59.76 41.75 -44.66
N MET A 251 -58.50 41.73 -45.07
CA MET A 251 -58.10 41.31 -46.42
C MET A 251 -58.50 39.86 -46.70
N ALA A 252 -58.31 38.94 -45.74
CA ALA A 252 -58.70 37.54 -45.85
C ALA A 252 -60.24 37.36 -45.96
N THR A 253 -61.03 38.28 -45.39
CA THR A 253 -62.50 38.32 -45.57
C THR A 253 -62.96 39.03 -46.86
N GLY A 254 -62.03 39.56 -47.67
CA GLY A 254 -62.34 40.30 -48.90
C GLY A 254 -62.69 41.78 -48.70
N ARG A 255 -62.58 42.33 -47.48
CA ARG A 255 -62.83 43.74 -47.15
C ARG A 255 -61.61 44.61 -47.50
N LEU A 256 -61.29 44.70 -48.79
CA LEU A 256 -60.05 45.31 -49.28
C LEU A 256 -59.91 46.82 -48.98
N ASP A 257 -61.01 47.58 -48.89
CA ASP A 257 -61.01 49.02 -48.54
C ASP A 257 -60.59 49.28 -47.10
N GLU A 258 -61.17 48.52 -46.19
CA GLU A 258 -60.87 48.64 -44.77
C GLU A 258 -59.46 48.09 -44.47
N ALA A 259 -59.07 47.00 -45.13
CA ALA A 259 -57.71 46.47 -45.03
C ALA A 259 -56.66 47.50 -45.49
N HIS A 260 -56.92 48.18 -46.62
CA HIS A 260 -56.03 49.23 -47.13
C HIS A 260 -55.84 50.37 -46.12
N GLU A 261 -56.93 50.85 -45.52
CA GLU A 261 -56.89 51.89 -44.50
C GLU A 261 -56.05 51.46 -43.29
N GLN A 262 -56.27 50.25 -42.76
CA GLN A 262 -55.51 49.76 -41.62
C GLN A 262 -54.01 49.65 -41.92
N PHE A 263 -53.63 49.16 -43.11
CA PHE A 263 -52.21 49.08 -43.47
C PHE A 263 -51.57 50.45 -43.73
N GLN A 264 -52.29 51.43 -44.26
CA GLN A 264 -51.80 52.81 -44.40
C GLN A 264 -51.54 53.45 -43.03
N LEU A 265 -52.47 53.28 -42.09
CA LEU A 265 -52.30 53.75 -40.71
C LEU A 265 -51.13 53.03 -40.02
N ALA A 266 -51.01 51.72 -40.20
CA ALA A 266 -49.88 50.95 -39.68
C ALA A 266 -48.54 51.44 -40.26
N LEU A 267 -48.48 51.74 -41.56
CA LEU A 267 -47.28 52.26 -42.20
C LEU A 267 -46.92 53.65 -41.66
N HIS A 268 -47.91 54.53 -41.54
CA HIS A 268 -47.70 55.87 -41.00
C HIS A 268 -47.16 55.83 -39.56
N ASP A 269 -47.81 55.07 -38.69
CA ASP A 269 -47.43 54.91 -37.28
C ASP A 269 -46.02 54.27 -37.18
N ALA A 270 -45.71 53.27 -38.01
CA ALA A 270 -44.39 52.63 -38.06
C ALA A 270 -43.29 53.60 -38.52
N GLU A 271 -43.56 54.46 -39.51
CA GLU A 271 -42.61 55.48 -39.98
C GLU A 271 -42.40 56.58 -38.96
N GLN A 272 -43.46 57.07 -38.32
CA GLN A 272 -43.39 58.08 -37.27
C GLN A 272 -42.55 57.62 -36.08
N HIS A 273 -42.55 56.31 -35.80
CA HIS A 273 -41.85 55.71 -34.67
C HIS A 273 -40.59 54.93 -35.04
N ASN A 274 -40.16 54.97 -36.31
CA ASN A 274 -38.97 54.26 -36.82
C ASN A 274 -38.99 52.73 -36.55
N ILE A 275 -40.15 52.09 -36.66
CA ILE A 275 -40.31 50.64 -36.42
C ILE A 275 -40.13 49.89 -37.75
N THR A 276 -38.88 49.73 -38.17
CA THR A 276 -38.48 49.15 -39.47
C THR A 276 -39.12 47.79 -39.79
N PRO A 277 -39.19 46.79 -38.87
CA PRO A 277 -39.81 45.50 -39.16
C PRO A 277 -41.30 45.59 -39.49
N LEU A 278 -42.03 46.45 -38.77
CA LEU A 278 -43.46 46.66 -38.99
C LEU A 278 -43.73 47.50 -40.23
N ARG A 279 -42.87 48.48 -40.52
CA ARG A 279 -42.87 49.21 -41.79
C ARG A 279 -42.75 48.27 -42.98
N ARG A 280 -41.80 47.32 -42.92
CA ARG A 280 -41.63 46.28 -43.95
C ARG A 280 -42.89 45.43 -44.09
N THR A 281 -43.46 45.00 -42.97
CA THR A 281 -44.66 44.14 -42.95
C THR A 281 -45.89 44.86 -43.54
N ALA A 282 -46.14 46.11 -43.15
CA ALA A 282 -47.22 46.92 -43.68
C ALA A 282 -47.08 47.16 -45.19
N LEU A 283 -45.88 47.47 -45.69
CA LEU A 283 -45.61 47.63 -47.13
C LEU A 283 -45.86 46.33 -47.93
N GLY A 284 -45.48 45.18 -47.37
CA GLY A 284 -45.73 43.88 -47.98
C GLY A 284 -47.23 43.62 -48.17
N HIS A 285 -48.04 43.90 -47.16
CA HIS A 285 -49.50 43.76 -47.28
C HIS A 285 -50.14 44.84 -48.15
N LEU A 286 -49.67 46.10 -48.09
CA LEU A 286 -50.13 47.14 -49.02
C LEU A 286 -49.90 46.73 -50.47
N SER A 287 -48.74 46.14 -50.77
CA SER A 287 -48.46 45.59 -52.11
C SER A 287 -49.50 44.54 -52.53
N GLN A 288 -49.86 43.62 -51.64
CA GLN A 288 -50.89 42.60 -51.89
C GLN A 288 -52.28 43.23 -52.12
N VAL A 289 -52.66 44.22 -51.32
CA VAL A 289 -53.94 44.92 -51.46
C VAL A 289 -53.99 45.71 -52.77
N TYR A 290 -52.91 46.42 -53.14
CA TYR A 290 -52.83 47.12 -54.42
C TYR A 290 -52.93 46.15 -55.61
N ALA A 291 -52.25 44.99 -55.54
CA ALA A 291 -52.35 43.97 -56.57
C ALA A 291 -53.78 43.39 -56.69
N ALA A 292 -54.44 43.13 -55.56
CA ALA A 292 -55.84 42.67 -55.53
C ALA A 292 -56.84 43.70 -56.10
N ARG A 293 -56.46 44.98 -56.14
CA ARG A 293 -57.20 46.08 -56.78
C ARG A 293 -56.74 46.38 -58.21
N GLU A 294 -55.85 45.58 -58.76
CA GLU A 294 -55.24 45.78 -60.09
C GLU A 294 -54.44 47.11 -60.21
N GLN A 295 -53.99 47.68 -59.10
CA GLN A 295 -53.15 48.88 -59.00
C GLN A 295 -51.66 48.50 -59.07
N TRP A 296 -51.23 48.00 -60.22
CA TRP A 296 -49.89 47.43 -60.42
C TRP A 296 -48.71 48.38 -60.12
N PRO A 297 -48.73 49.68 -60.49
CA PRO A 297 -47.64 50.61 -60.19
C PRO A 297 -47.43 50.86 -58.69
N GLU A 298 -48.50 50.97 -57.92
CA GLU A 298 -48.48 51.11 -56.46
C GLU A 298 -48.00 49.81 -55.81
N ALA A 299 -48.53 48.68 -56.27
CA ALA A 299 -48.12 47.35 -55.80
C ALA A 299 -46.61 47.13 -55.95
N TYR A 300 -46.07 47.48 -57.13
CA TYR A 300 -44.65 47.35 -57.43
C TYR A 300 -43.78 48.30 -56.58
N ARG A 301 -44.17 49.57 -56.43
CA ARG A 301 -43.43 50.53 -55.57
C ARG A 301 -43.38 50.08 -54.11
N ALA A 302 -44.51 49.63 -53.56
CA ALA A 302 -44.56 49.10 -52.21
C ALA A 302 -43.69 47.85 -52.04
N LEU A 303 -43.69 46.96 -53.05
CA LEU A 303 -42.86 45.76 -53.05
C LEU A 303 -41.36 46.08 -53.09
N GLN A 304 -40.93 47.06 -53.89
CA GLN A 304 -39.52 47.47 -53.97
C GLN A 304 -38.99 47.93 -52.60
N VAL A 305 -39.71 48.86 -51.95
CA VAL A 305 -39.32 49.33 -50.61
C VAL A 305 -39.37 48.20 -49.58
N CYS A 306 -40.37 47.32 -49.68
CA CYS A 306 -40.45 46.13 -48.82
C CYS A 306 -39.23 45.22 -48.99
N GLN A 307 -38.76 44.99 -50.23
CA GLN A 307 -37.59 44.16 -50.52
C GLN A 307 -36.29 44.78 -50.00
N ASP A 308 -36.10 46.10 -50.18
CA ASP A 308 -34.94 46.82 -49.67
C ASP A 308 -34.86 46.74 -48.13
N LEU A 309 -36.00 46.93 -47.45
CA LEU A 309 -36.09 46.79 -46.00
C LEU A 309 -35.85 45.36 -45.54
N ASP A 310 -36.38 44.36 -46.27
CA ASP A 310 -36.15 42.96 -45.93
C ASP A 310 -34.67 42.56 -46.08
N GLN A 311 -33.98 43.06 -47.11
CA GLN A 311 -32.55 42.86 -47.27
C GLN A 311 -31.74 43.50 -46.13
N ALA A 312 -32.08 44.73 -45.73
CA ALA A 312 -31.45 45.41 -44.61
C ALA A 312 -31.64 44.65 -43.28
N LEU A 313 -32.87 44.21 -43.00
CA LEU A 313 -33.19 43.44 -41.79
C LEU A 313 -32.47 42.09 -41.76
N ARG A 314 -32.34 41.39 -42.89
CA ARG A 314 -31.57 40.14 -42.98
C ARG A 314 -30.09 40.36 -42.72
N ALA A 315 -29.50 41.42 -43.28
CA ALA A 315 -28.09 41.75 -43.03
C ALA A 315 -27.86 42.03 -41.53
N GLU A 316 -28.75 42.82 -40.91
CA GLU A 316 -28.68 43.13 -39.49
C GLU A 316 -28.86 41.87 -38.61
N ALA A 317 -29.79 40.98 -38.96
CA ALA A 317 -29.98 39.72 -38.24
C ALA A 317 -28.74 38.81 -38.29
N VAL A 318 -28.07 38.72 -39.45
CA VAL A 318 -26.82 37.96 -39.59
C VAL A 318 -25.72 38.56 -38.71
N GLU A 319 -25.58 39.88 -38.68
CA GLU A 319 -24.59 40.57 -37.84
C GLU A 319 -24.88 40.34 -36.35
N ARG A 320 -26.12 40.55 -35.91
CA ARG A 320 -26.53 40.30 -34.51
C ARG A 320 -26.28 38.84 -34.10
N LYS A 321 -26.59 37.88 -34.98
CA LYS A 321 -26.36 36.45 -34.74
C LYS A 321 -24.87 36.14 -34.62
N ALA A 322 -24.03 36.74 -35.48
CA ALA A 322 -22.59 36.59 -35.40
C ALA A 322 -22.01 37.14 -34.09
N GLN A 323 -22.52 38.28 -33.59
CA GLN A 323 -22.10 38.84 -32.30
C GLN A 323 -22.42 37.90 -31.13
N VAL A 324 -23.64 37.36 -31.06
CA VAL A 324 -24.05 36.44 -29.97
C VAL A 324 -23.28 35.12 -30.05
N LEU A 325 -23.13 34.55 -31.24
CA LEU A 325 -22.38 33.30 -31.44
C LEU A 325 -20.91 33.47 -31.06
N GLY A 326 -20.29 34.60 -31.40
CA GLY A 326 -18.91 34.91 -31.03
C GLY A 326 -18.70 34.89 -29.51
N VAL A 327 -19.59 35.53 -28.75
CA VAL A 327 -19.56 35.54 -27.28
C VAL A 327 -19.77 34.13 -26.71
N GLN A 328 -20.75 33.39 -27.22
CA GLN A 328 -21.02 32.02 -26.77
C GLN A 328 -19.82 31.10 -27.00
N MET A 329 -19.19 31.16 -28.16
CA MET A 329 -17.99 30.37 -28.48
C MET A 329 -16.81 30.74 -27.57
N GLN A 330 -16.57 32.03 -27.34
CA GLN A 330 -15.50 32.48 -26.46
C GLN A 330 -15.69 32.01 -25.02
N MET A 331 -16.94 32.06 -24.53
CA MET A 331 -17.27 31.56 -23.19
C MET A 331 -17.11 30.05 -23.06
N GLU A 332 -17.53 29.28 -24.06
CA GLU A 332 -17.35 27.82 -24.05
C GLU A 332 -15.87 27.44 -24.10
N PHE A 333 -15.06 28.15 -24.90
CA PHE A 333 -13.61 27.97 -24.92
C PHE A 333 -12.97 28.20 -23.55
N LEU A 334 -13.27 29.35 -22.91
CA LEU A 334 -12.75 29.67 -21.57
C LEU A 334 -13.22 28.66 -20.51
N ARG A 335 -14.46 28.18 -20.61
CA ARG A 335 -14.99 27.13 -19.72
C ARG A 335 -14.22 25.82 -19.85
N GLN A 336 -13.92 25.39 -21.08
CA GLN A 336 -13.14 24.18 -21.32
C GLN A 336 -11.71 24.32 -20.82
N GLU A 337 -11.07 25.48 -21.02
CA GLU A 337 -9.72 25.76 -20.53
C GLU A 337 -9.65 25.72 -18.99
N ALA A 338 -10.60 26.38 -18.31
CA ALA A 338 -10.69 26.37 -16.85
C ALA A 338 -10.91 24.95 -16.27
N LEU A 339 -11.72 24.12 -16.95
CA LEU A 339 -11.91 22.73 -16.57
C LEU A 339 -10.63 21.90 -16.74
N ALA A 340 -9.89 22.11 -17.83
CA ALA A 340 -8.62 21.43 -18.08
C ALA A 340 -7.53 21.84 -17.07
N GLU A 341 -7.49 23.11 -16.68
CA GLU A 341 -6.55 23.61 -15.67
C GLU A 341 -6.87 23.06 -14.28
N ARG A 342 -8.16 23.01 -13.90
CA ARG A 342 -8.58 22.36 -12.64
C ARG A 342 -8.16 20.89 -12.58
N ARG A 343 -8.38 20.13 -13.67
CA ARG A 343 -7.94 18.72 -13.76
C ARG A 343 -6.44 18.59 -13.56
N ARG A 344 -5.64 19.39 -14.28
CA ARG A 344 -4.17 19.42 -14.13
C ARG A 344 -3.73 19.74 -12.71
N SER A 345 -4.36 20.73 -12.06
CA SER A 345 -4.06 21.10 -10.67
C SER A 345 -4.36 19.97 -9.67
N THR A 346 -5.49 19.28 -9.85
CA THR A 346 -5.83 18.12 -9.00
C THR A 346 -4.89 16.94 -9.20
N GLU A 347 -4.53 16.62 -10.45
CA GLU A 347 -3.58 15.55 -10.77
C GLU A 347 -2.19 15.84 -10.20
N LEU A 348 -1.72 17.09 -10.32
CA LEU A 348 -0.43 17.51 -9.78
C LEU A 348 -0.39 17.43 -8.26
N THR A 349 -1.49 17.82 -7.59
CA THR A 349 -1.59 17.73 -6.13
C THR A 349 -1.56 16.27 -5.68
N GLN A 350 -2.32 15.37 -6.32
CA GLN A 350 -2.29 13.93 -6.03
C GLN A 350 -0.90 13.32 -6.26
N ALA A 351 -0.25 13.66 -7.38
CA ALA A 351 1.09 13.19 -7.69
C ALA A 351 2.12 13.66 -6.66
N ASN A 352 2.01 14.92 -6.20
CA ASN A 352 2.91 15.47 -5.20
C ASN A 352 2.72 14.80 -3.83
N THR A 353 1.48 14.59 -3.39
CA THR A 353 1.18 13.85 -2.15
C THR A 353 1.70 12.41 -2.22
N ALA A 354 1.52 11.71 -3.34
CA ALA A 354 2.06 10.37 -3.53
C ALA A 354 3.59 10.34 -3.50
N LEU A 355 4.25 11.33 -4.11
CA LEU A 355 5.70 11.45 -4.09
C LEU A 355 6.23 11.69 -2.67
N GLN A 356 5.59 12.57 -1.89
CA GLN A 356 5.97 12.82 -0.49
C GLN A 356 5.86 11.54 0.36
N ALA A 357 4.74 10.81 0.27
CA ALA A 357 4.55 9.56 0.99
C ALA A 357 5.59 8.49 0.60
N ALA A 358 5.95 8.42 -0.69
CA ALA A 358 7.00 7.52 -1.18
C ALA A 358 8.38 7.90 -0.63
N GLN A 359 8.71 9.20 -0.58
CA GLN A 359 9.97 9.69 -0.01
C GLN A 359 10.09 9.40 1.49
N GLU A 360 9.02 9.63 2.26
CA GLU A 360 8.98 9.29 3.70
C GLU A 360 9.17 7.79 3.93
N THR A 361 8.49 6.96 3.13
CA THR A 361 8.64 5.50 3.20
C THR A 361 10.06 5.05 2.87
N LEU A 362 10.68 5.63 1.84
CA LEU A 362 12.07 5.34 1.47
C LEU A 362 13.05 5.76 2.57
N ALA A 363 12.88 6.95 3.16
CA ALA A 363 13.71 7.44 4.26
C ALA A 363 13.58 6.55 5.50
N TYR A 364 12.37 6.10 5.83
CA TYR A 364 12.14 5.18 6.94
C TYR A 364 12.82 3.82 6.70
N ARG A 365 12.66 3.24 5.50
CA ARG A 365 13.33 1.97 5.11
C ARG A 365 14.86 2.06 5.08
N ALA A 366 15.41 3.23 4.75
CA ALA A 366 16.85 3.44 4.78
C ALA A 366 17.45 3.31 6.19
N THR A 367 16.63 3.49 7.24
CA THR A 367 17.09 3.53 8.65
C THR A 367 16.49 2.46 9.56
N HIS A 368 15.42 1.79 9.14
CA HIS A 368 14.68 0.82 9.96
C HIS A 368 14.47 -0.52 9.24
N ASP A 369 14.43 -1.60 10.01
CA ASP A 369 14.03 -2.94 9.54
C ASP A 369 12.52 -2.98 9.32
N THR A 370 12.09 -3.43 8.15
CA THR A 370 10.67 -3.42 7.75
C THR A 370 9.80 -4.41 8.50
N LEU A 371 10.39 -5.47 9.06
CA LEU A 371 9.63 -6.49 9.80
C LEU A 371 9.40 -6.09 11.25
N THR A 372 10.46 -5.65 11.94
CA THR A 372 10.46 -5.41 13.38
C THR A 372 10.28 -3.94 13.77
N GLY A 373 10.50 -3.00 12.84
CA GLY A 373 10.47 -1.56 13.11
C GLY A 373 11.68 -1.04 13.92
N LEU A 374 12.65 -1.91 14.23
CA LEU A 374 13.91 -1.54 14.87
C LEU A 374 14.83 -0.80 13.91
N ALA A 375 15.89 -0.19 14.42
CA ALA A 375 16.96 0.33 13.57
C ALA A 375 17.56 -0.80 12.70
N ASN A 376 17.89 -0.50 11.46
CA ASN A 376 18.60 -1.43 10.60
C ASN A 376 20.12 -1.31 10.81
N ARG A 377 20.88 -2.15 10.11
CA ARG A 377 22.35 -2.14 10.14
C ARG A 377 22.97 -0.76 9.86
N ALA A 378 22.43 -0.01 8.89
CA ALA A 378 22.97 1.30 8.52
C ALA A 378 22.78 2.34 9.65
N HIS A 379 21.61 2.37 10.27
CA HIS A 379 21.34 3.27 11.39
C HIS A 379 22.16 2.88 12.64
N PHE A 380 22.28 1.59 12.94
CA PHE A 380 23.14 1.10 14.03
C PHE A 380 24.60 1.51 13.84
N GLN A 381 25.15 1.32 12.63
CA GLN A 381 26.51 1.71 12.28
C GLN A 381 26.74 3.21 12.52
N ALA A 382 25.87 4.07 11.98
CA ALA A 382 25.96 5.51 12.15
C ALA A 382 25.79 5.97 13.61
N ALA A 383 25.01 5.24 14.42
CA ALA A 383 24.89 5.52 15.85
C ALA A 383 26.16 5.12 16.63
N ALA A 384 26.74 3.96 16.32
CA ALA A 384 27.99 3.51 16.93
C ALA A 384 29.18 4.42 16.55
N GLU A 385 29.25 4.88 15.29
CA GLU A 385 30.27 5.85 14.85
C GLU A 385 30.15 7.19 15.59
N ARG A 386 28.93 7.67 15.84
CA ARG A 386 28.69 8.86 16.66
C ARG A 386 29.09 8.63 18.12
N ALA A 387 28.80 7.47 18.69
CA ALA A 387 29.20 7.13 20.06
C ALA A 387 30.72 7.09 20.22
N LEU A 388 31.47 6.65 19.19
CA LEU A 388 32.93 6.64 19.19
C LEU A 388 33.56 8.02 19.30
N GLN A 389 32.91 9.07 18.78
CA GLN A 389 33.45 10.44 18.81
C GLN A 389 33.71 10.94 20.25
N ASN A 390 32.93 10.45 21.22
CA ASN A 390 33.04 10.84 22.64
C ASN A 390 33.40 9.64 23.54
N VAL A 391 33.99 8.56 23.00
CA VAL A 391 34.19 7.28 23.70
C VAL A 391 35.02 7.39 24.99
N HIS A 392 35.93 8.36 25.07
CA HIS A 392 36.77 8.58 26.26
C HIS A 392 36.03 9.28 27.40
N GLU A 393 35.00 10.08 27.09
CA GLU A 393 34.16 10.77 28.07
C GLU A 393 32.92 9.94 28.44
N ALA A 394 32.45 9.14 27.48
CA ALA A 394 31.27 8.28 27.63
C ALA A 394 31.53 6.90 27.00
N PRO A 395 32.08 5.93 27.78
CA PRO A 395 32.19 4.55 27.36
C PRO A 395 30.83 3.97 26.96
N PHE A 396 30.81 3.10 25.96
CA PHE A 396 29.61 2.43 25.48
C PHE A 396 29.85 0.94 25.25
N GLY A 397 28.79 0.16 25.31
CA GLY A 397 28.82 -1.30 25.11
C GLY A 397 28.05 -1.70 23.87
N MET A 398 28.51 -2.77 23.24
CA MET A 398 27.85 -3.42 22.11
C MET A 398 27.51 -4.85 22.50
N LEU A 399 26.23 -5.20 22.37
CA LEU A 399 25.75 -6.56 22.52
C LEU A 399 25.42 -7.10 21.13
N PHE A 400 25.90 -8.31 20.86
CA PHE A 400 25.48 -9.11 19.70
C PHE A 400 24.66 -10.29 20.22
N ILE A 401 23.46 -10.46 19.68
CA ILE A 401 22.46 -11.41 20.18
C ILE A 401 22.00 -12.26 19.00
N ASP A 402 22.06 -13.57 19.16
CA ASP A 402 21.53 -14.53 18.20
C ASP A 402 20.53 -15.45 18.91
N LEU A 403 19.38 -15.68 18.27
CA LEU A 403 18.33 -16.54 18.81
C LEU A 403 18.66 -18.01 18.57
N ASP A 404 18.87 -18.75 19.65
CA ASP A 404 19.23 -20.16 19.57
C ASP A 404 18.09 -20.97 18.93
N ARG A 405 18.45 -21.77 17.91
CA ARG A 405 17.52 -22.69 17.21
C ARG A 405 16.35 -22.00 16.51
N PHE A 406 16.43 -20.71 16.17
CA PHE A 406 15.38 -20.02 15.42
C PHE A 406 15.03 -20.72 14.08
N LYS A 407 16.04 -21.25 13.38
CA LYS A 407 15.82 -22.05 12.16
C LYS A 407 14.86 -23.23 12.39
N GLN A 408 14.96 -23.92 13.52
CA GLN A 408 14.06 -25.03 13.86
C GLN A 408 12.60 -24.56 14.00
N VAL A 409 12.38 -23.35 14.52
CA VAL A 409 11.05 -22.74 14.61
C VAL A 409 10.48 -22.51 13.21
N ASN A 410 11.26 -21.92 12.30
CA ASN A 410 10.83 -21.72 10.91
C ASN A 410 10.54 -23.05 10.20
N ASP A 411 11.43 -24.03 10.34
CA ASP A 411 11.30 -25.33 9.68
C ASP A 411 10.09 -26.13 10.20
N THR A 412 9.71 -25.94 11.47
CA THR A 412 8.62 -26.71 12.11
C THR A 412 7.25 -26.00 12.03
N LEU A 413 7.22 -24.68 12.18
CA LEU A 413 5.98 -23.89 12.34
C LEU A 413 5.74 -22.87 11.20
N GLY A 414 6.68 -22.76 10.27
CA GLY A 414 6.59 -21.86 9.13
C GLY A 414 7.13 -20.45 9.40
N HIS A 415 7.45 -19.74 8.32
CA HIS A 415 8.06 -18.41 8.38
C HIS A 415 7.15 -17.35 9.03
N ASP A 416 5.83 -17.43 8.88
CA ASP A 416 4.90 -16.46 9.49
C ASP A 416 4.98 -16.45 11.03
N VAL A 417 5.12 -17.64 11.64
CA VAL A 417 5.31 -17.78 13.10
C VAL A 417 6.68 -17.28 13.52
N GLY A 418 7.71 -17.51 12.70
CA GLY A 418 9.04 -16.95 12.91
C GLY A 418 9.08 -15.42 12.85
N ASP A 419 8.36 -14.81 11.92
CA ASP A 419 8.26 -13.37 11.76
C ASP A 419 7.57 -12.70 12.96
N GLU A 420 6.48 -13.29 13.46
CA GLU A 420 5.81 -12.82 14.67
C GLU A 420 6.67 -13.02 15.94
N LEU A 421 7.42 -14.11 16.01
CA LEU A 421 8.43 -14.31 17.06
C LEU A 421 9.48 -13.19 17.03
N LEU A 422 10.02 -12.85 15.85
CA LEU A 422 11.00 -11.77 15.71
C LEU A 422 10.45 -10.41 16.13
N LYS A 423 9.19 -10.10 15.82
CA LYS A 423 8.51 -8.87 16.27
C LYS A 423 8.37 -8.82 17.79
N GLU A 424 8.01 -9.93 18.41
CA GLU A 424 7.88 -10.00 19.87
C GLU A 424 9.24 -9.91 20.57
N ILE A 425 10.29 -10.56 20.03
CA ILE A 425 11.66 -10.41 20.52
C ILE A 425 12.12 -8.96 20.39
N ALA A 426 11.90 -8.32 19.25
CA ALA A 426 12.22 -6.91 19.04
C ALA A 426 11.56 -6.02 20.11
N ARG A 427 10.25 -6.21 20.36
CA ARG A 427 9.50 -5.48 21.38
C ARG A 427 10.09 -5.69 22.78
N ARG A 428 10.43 -6.93 23.13
CA ARG A 428 11.05 -7.28 24.42
C ARG A 428 12.41 -6.60 24.61
N LEU A 429 13.29 -6.69 23.60
CA LEU A 429 14.59 -6.03 23.64
C LEU A 429 14.46 -4.53 23.86
N THR A 430 13.54 -3.85 23.15
CA THR A 430 13.29 -2.42 23.33
C THR A 430 12.78 -2.06 24.73
N LEU A 431 11.98 -2.91 25.37
CA LEU A 431 11.46 -2.67 26.72
C LEU A 431 12.47 -2.99 27.83
N VAL A 432 13.40 -3.91 27.57
CA VAL A 432 14.42 -4.33 28.54
C VAL A 432 15.51 -3.27 28.69
N VAL A 433 15.88 -2.61 27.58
CA VAL A 433 16.87 -1.54 27.56
C VAL A 433 16.22 -0.20 27.90
N ARG A 434 17.01 0.83 28.21
CA ARG A 434 16.49 2.18 28.49
C ARG A 434 16.36 2.99 27.19
N SER A 435 15.60 4.09 27.26
CA SER A 435 15.33 4.97 26.10
C SER A 435 16.58 5.58 25.44
N GLY A 436 17.70 5.66 26.14
CA GLY A 436 18.98 6.14 25.59
C GLY A 436 19.80 5.07 24.86
N ASP A 437 19.40 3.80 24.90
CA ASP A 437 20.09 2.70 24.21
C ASP A 437 19.40 2.43 22.87
N LEU A 438 20.16 1.92 21.89
CA LEU A 438 19.64 1.62 20.55
C LEU A 438 19.56 0.11 20.33
N VAL A 439 18.39 -0.39 19.96
CA VAL A 439 18.20 -1.78 19.52
C VAL A 439 18.07 -1.81 18.01
N ALA A 440 18.81 -2.71 17.37
CA ALA A 440 18.79 -2.89 15.93
C ALA A 440 18.71 -4.37 15.55
N ARG A 441 18.20 -4.64 14.35
CA ARG A 441 18.22 -5.97 13.74
C ARG A 441 19.20 -5.96 12.58
N MET A 442 20.16 -6.89 12.59
CA MET A 442 21.20 -6.98 11.56
C MET A 442 20.75 -7.80 10.34
N GLY A 443 19.85 -8.75 10.57
CA GLY A 443 19.27 -9.64 9.56
C GLY A 443 18.97 -11.01 10.19
N GLY A 444 18.06 -11.79 9.59
CA GLY A 444 17.72 -13.12 10.13
C GLY A 444 17.24 -13.06 11.58
N ASP A 445 17.90 -13.82 12.45
CA ASP A 445 17.72 -13.94 13.90
C ASP A 445 18.72 -13.12 14.74
N GLU A 446 19.49 -12.24 14.10
CA GLU A 446 20.54 -11.45 14.75
C GLU A 446 20.04 -10.06 15.16
N PHE A 447 20.22 -9.74 16.44
CA PHE A 447 19.94 -8.45 17.03
C PHE A 447 21.19 -7.85 17.65
N THR A 448 21.27 -6.52 17.66
CA THR A 448 22.33 -5.81 18.37
C THR A 448 21.76 -4.73 19.27
N VAL A 449 22.48 -4.45 20.35
CA VAL A 449 22.14 -3.37 21.27
C VAL A 449 23.37 -2.49 21.49
N LEU A 450 23.21 -1.19 21.31
CA LEU A 450 24.19 -0.17 21.65
C LEU A 450 23.82 0.47 22.99
N LEU A 451 24.62 0.20 24.02
CA LEU A 451 24.43 0.69 25.38
C LEU A 451 25.29 1.93 25.61
N HIS A 452 24.67 3.09 25.79
CA HIS A 452 25.42 4.34 25.99
C HIS A 452 25.89 4.50 27.45
N GLY A 453 26.68 5.52 27.77
CA GLY A 453 26.90 6.01 29.15
C GLY A 453 27.20 4.94 30.20
N LEU A 454 28.05 3.97 29.87
CA LEU A 454 28.49 2.94 30.81
C LEU A 454 29.49 3.55 31.79
N ARG A 455 29.39 3.19 33.07
CA ARG A 455 30.36 3.60 34.10
C ARG A 455 31.48 2.58 34.26
N SER A 456 31.21 1.32 33.90
CA SER A 456 32.18 0.22 33.92
C SER A 456 31.80 -0.87 32.91
N PRO A 457 32.75 -1.72 32.47
CA PRO A 457 32.42 -2.87 31.62
C PRO A 457 31.40 -3.84 32.23
N ALA A 458 31.38 -3.96 33.56
CA ALA A 458 30.39 -4.77 34.29
C ALA A 458 28.94 -4.26 34.11
N ASP A 459 28.75 -2.99 33.74
CA ASP A 459 27.44 -2.46 33.43
C ASP A 459 26.85 -3.11 32.17
N ALA A 460 27.67 -3.31 31.13
CA ALA A 460 27.24 -3.97 29.89
C ALA A 460 26.88 -5.44 30.13
N GLU A 461 27.69 -6.15 30.91
CA GLU A 461 27.44 -7.55 31.26
C GLU A 461 26.14 -7.73 32.05
N ARG A 462 25.84 -6.83 33.00
CA ARG A 462 24.55 -6.87 33.73
C ARG A 462 23.36 -6.66 32.80
N VAL A 463 23.46 -5.74 31.84
CA VAL A 463 22.39 -5.53 30.86
C VAL A 463 22.24 -6.75 29.95
N ALA A 464 23.34 -7.36 29.51
CA ALA A 464 23.31 -8.58 28.72
C ALA A 464 22.62 -9.74 29.47
N HIS A 465 22.91 -9.92 30.77
CA HIS A 465 22.22 -10.93 31.58
C HIS A 465 20.73 -10.61 31.76
N LYS A 466 20.36 -9.34 31.91
CA LYS A 466 18.95 -8.90 31.97
C LYS A 466 18.23 -9.23 30.65
N VAL A 467 18.87 -8.98 29.51
CA VAL A 467 18.36 -9.33 28.19
C VAL A 467 18.19 -10.85 28.08
N LEU A 468 19.20 -11.64 28.44
CA LEU A 468 19.13 -13.10 28.41
C LEU A 468 17.95 -13.65 29.24
N GLN A 469 17.76 -13.11 30.45
CA GLN A 469 16.66 -13.52 31.34
C GLN A 469 15.28 -13.19 30.76
N ASP A 470 15.13 -12.08 30.05
CA ASP A 470 13.85 -11.72 29.42
C ASP A 470 13.58 -12.53 28.15
N LEU A 471 14.63 -12.82 27.36
CA LEU A 471 14.55 -13.71 26.19
C LEU A 471 14.10 -15.12 26.60
N ALA A 472 14.60 -15.67 27.72
CA ALA A 472 14.26 -17.00 28.20
C ALA A 472 12.78 -17.17 28.64
N ARG A 473 12.00 -16.09 28.73
CA ARG A 473 10.58 -16.16 29.06
C ARG A 473 9.77 -16.73 27.89
N PRO A 474 8.78 -17.60 28.12
CA PRO A 474 7.95 -18.15 27.04
C PRO A 474 7.31 -17.05 26.18
N VAL A 475 7.28 -17.26 24.86
CA VAL A 475 6.71 -16.35 23.87
C VAL A 475 5.41 -16.95 23.35
N GLN A 476 4.30 -16.23 23.46
CA GLN A 476 3.01 -16.66 22.92
C GLN A 476 2.83 -16.05 21.53
N VAL A 477 2.86 -16.87 20.49
CA VAL A 477 2.71 -16.44 19.09
C VAL A 477 1.78 -17.39 18.37
N SER A 478 0.74 -16.86 17.72
CA SER A 478 -0.20 -17.64 16.90
C SER A 478 -0.79 -18.86 17.60
N GLY A 479 -1.01 -18.78 18.92
CA GLY A 479 -1.55 -19.89 19.74
C GLY A 479 -0.50 -20.92 20.21
N HIS A 480 0.77 -20.73 19.89
CA HIS A 480 1.88 -21.57 20.35
C HIS A 480 2.66 -20.91 21.48
N THR A 481 3.10 -21.71 22.46
CA THR A 481 4.05 -21.29 23.49
C THR A 481 5.45 -21.73 23.08
N LEU A 482 6.29 -20.77 22.70
CA LEU A 482 7.65 -21.00 22.24
C LEU A 482 8.65 -20.70 23.35
N HIS A 483 9.64 -21.58 23.50
CA HIS A 483 10.79 -21.39 24.39
C HIS A 483 12.03 -21.17 23.55
N VAL A 484 12.43 -19.91 23.40
CA VAL A 484 13.61 -19.50 22.63
C VAL A 484 14.63 -18.93 23.61
N THR A 485 15.89 -19.25 23.43
CA THR A 485 17.00 -18.70 24.20
C THR A 485 17.88 -17.85 23.30
N GLY A 486 18.79 -17.07 23.90
CA GLY A 486 19.73 -16.26 23.13
C GLY A 486 21.17 -16.57 23.53
N SER A 487 22.06 -16.53 22.56
CA SER A 487 23.49 -16.44 22.81
C SER A 487 23.92 -14.98 22.66
N ILE A 488 24.58 -14.42 23.68
CA ILE A 488 24.90 -12.98 23.74
C ILE A 488 26.40 -12.77 23.92
N GLY A 489 26.99 -12.00 23.01
CA GLY A 489 28.35 -11.50 23.10
C GLY A 489 28.40 -10.03 23.48
N VAL A 490 29.37 -9.65 24.31
CA VAL A 490 29.54 -8.29 24.82
C VAL A 490 30.93 -7.77 24.49
N ALA A 491 31.01 -6.58 23.90
CA ALA A 491 32.24 -5.80 23.74
C ALA A 491 32.04 -4.37 24.24
N VAL A 492 33.05 -3.78 24.88
CA VAL A 492 32.98 -2.46 25.52
C VAL A 492 34.05 -1.54 24.97
N ALA A 493 33.65 -0.40 24.42
CA ALA A 493 34.55 0.65 23.97
C ALA A 493 34.95 1.57 25.14
N PRO A 494 36.21 2.03 25.23
CA PRO A 494 37.31 1.79 24.28
C PRO A 494 38.14 0.52 24.55
N ALA A 495 37.84 -0.24 25.61
CA ALA A 495 38.69 -1.35 26.08
C ALA A 495 38.85 -2.48 25.05
N ASP A 496 37.76 -2.80 24.35
CA ASP A 496 37.69 -3.89 23.38
C ASP A 496 37.77 -3.38 21.93
N GLY A 497 38.02 -2.08 21.69
CA GLY A 497 38.15 -1.55 20.33
C GLY A 497 37.90 -0.05 20.22
N LEU A 498 38.50 0.57 19.20
CA LEU A 498 38.41 2.01 18.91
C LEU A 498 37.72 2.33 17.57
N ASP A 499 37.23 1.29 16.88
CA ASP A 499 36.43 1.42 15.67
C ASP A 499 35.25 0.43 15.72
N VAL A 500 34.17 0.77 15.00
CA VAL A 500 32.92 -0.01 15.05
C VAL A 500 33.13 -1.44 14.53
N THR A 501 33.98 -1.62 13.52
CA THR A 501 34.23 -2.93 12.89
C THR A 501 34.90 -3.87 13.87
N THR A 502 35.93 -3.39 14.59
CA THR A 502 36.62 -4.17 15.62
C THR A 502 35.69 -4.53 16.78
N LEU A 503 34.88 -3.58 17.27
CA LEU A 503 33.91 -3.83 18.35
C LEU A 503 32.84 -4.84 17.94
N GLN A 504 32.29 -4.73 16.73
CA GLN A 504 31.34 -5.70 16.18
C GLN A 504 31.97 -7.10 16.10
N LYS A 505 33.19 -7.20 15.57
CA LYS A 505 33.92 -8.47 15.47
C LYS A 505 34.15 -9.10 16.85
N HIS A 506 34.53 -8.30 17.84
CA HIS A 506 34.78 -8.81 19.20
C HIS A 506 33.49 -9.24 19.91
N ALA A 507 32.39 -8.50 19.73
CA ALA A 507 31.09 -8.90 20.24
C ALA A 507 30.60 -10.20 19.57
N ASP A 508 30.78 -10.35 18.26
CA ASP A 508 30.45 -11.57 17.52
C ASP A 508 31.28 -12.78 17.98
N ILE A 509 32.60 -12.63 18.13
CA ILE A 509 33.47 -13.69 18.69
C ILE A 509 32.99 -14.13 20.07
N ALA A 510 32.64 -13.18 20.95
CA ALA A 510 32.14 -13.49 22.28
C ALA A 510 30.79 -14.23 22.23
N MET A 511 29.87 -13.80 21.35
CA MET A 511 28.57 -14.45 21.13
C MET A 511 28.74 -15.89 20.64
N TYR A 512 29.64 -16.11 19.68
CA TYR A 512 29.96 -17.44 19.18
C TYR A 512 30.51 -18.35 20.28
N ARG A 513 31.34 -17.82 21.19
CA ARG A 513 31.80 -18.56 22.38
C ARG A 513 30.65 -18.88 23.34
N ALA A 514 29.65 -18.02 23.45
CA ALA A 514 28.43 -18.34 24.20
C ALA A 514 27.67 -19.51 23.56
N LYS A 515 27.59 -19.57 22.23
CA LYS A 515 26.99 -20.71 21.50
C LYS A 515 27.73 -22.02 21.75
N GLN A 516 29.06 -22.00 21.68
CA GLN A 516 29.88 -23.20 21.93
C GLN A 516 29.82 -23.67 23.39
N GLY A 517 29.70 -22.74 24.34
CA GLY A 517 29.63 -23.03 25.77
C GLY A 517 28.31 -23.61 26.27
N GLY A 518 27.45 -24.13 25.38
CA GLY A 518 26.15 -24.72 25.72
C GLY A 518 24.92 -23.90 25.31
N LYS A 519 25.10 -22.77 24.61
CA LYS A 519 24.03 -21.81 24.24
C LYS A 519 23.36 -21.17 25.47
N ASN A 520 22.36 -20.30 25.27
CA ASN A 520 21.64 -19.63 26.36
C ASN A 520 22.56 -18.96 27.40
N GLY A 521 23.49 -18.12 26.94
CA GLY A 521 24.55 -17.59 27.79
C GLY A 521 25.06 -16.22 27.34
N VAL A 522 25.71 -15.54 28.28
CA VAL A 522 26.42 -14.28 28.03
C VAL A 522 27.92 -14.54 28.11
N ARG A 523 28.67 -13.98 27.16
CA ARG A 523 30.13 -13.93 27.20
C ARG A 523 30.60 -12.52 26.87
N THR A 524 31.49 -12.01 27.71
CA THR A 524 32.24 -10.77 27.43
C THR A 524 33.50 -11.13 26.66
N PHE A 525 33.84 -10.32 25.66
CA PHE A 525 35.05 -10.50 24.88
C PHE A 525 36.28 -10.51 25.79
N GLN A 526 37.18 -11.46 25.53
CA GLN A 526 38.50 -11.52 26.14
C GLN A 526 39.51 -11.78 25.02
N PRO A 527 40.69 -11.13 25.03
CA PRO A 527 41.69 -11.29 23.97
C PRO A 527 42.08 -12.74 23.65
N ALA A 528 42.11 -13.62 24.67
CA ALA A 528 42.37 -15.05 24.50
C ALA A 528 41.34 -15.77 23.60
N MET A 529 40.08 -15.30 23.57
CA MET A 529 39.04 -15.87 22.70
C MET A 529 39.34 -15.68 21.20
N GLY A 530 40.11 -14.64 20.85
CA GLY A 530 40.58 -14.41 19.49
C GLY A 530 41.65 -15.39 19.03
N GLN A 531 42.50 -15.86 19.96
CA GLN A 531 43.57 -16.83 19.67
C GLN A 531 43.02 -18.23 19.41
N ASP A 532 42.10 -18.71 20.24
CA ASP A 532 41.47 -20.02 20.06
C ASP A 532 40.73 -20.15 18.71
N THR A 533 40.19 -19.04 18.17
CA THR A 533 39.48 -19.04 16.88
C THR A 533 40.47 -19.14 15.71
N LEU A 534 41.65 -18.52 15.84
CA LEU A 534 42.76 -18.65 14.89
C LEU A 534 43.38 -20.06 14.95
N GLU A 535 43.55 -20.63 16.15
CA GLU A 535 44.07 -21.98 16.34
C GLU A 535 43.14 -23.05 15.74
N ARG A 536 41.81 -22.88 15.86
CA ARG A 536 40.83 -23.76 15.22
C ARG A 536 40.87 -23.66 13.69
N ALA A 537 40.98 -22.46 13.13
CA ALA A 537 41.10 -22.27 11.68
C ALA A 537 42.39 -22.92 11.14
N ALA A 538 43.51 -22.76 11.86
CA ALA A 538 44.76 -23.45 11.52
C ALA A 538 44.63 -24.98 11.63
N MET A 539 43.93 -25.49 12.65
CA MET A 539 43.70 -26.93 12.81
C MET A 539 42.80 -27.51 11.71
N GLU A 540 41.80 -26.76 11.24
CA GLU A 540 40.98 -27.16 10.09
C GLU A 540 41.83 -27.26 8.81
N GLU A 541 42.67 -26.26 8.55
CA GLU A 541 43.55 -26.25 7.38
C GLU A 541 44.56 -27.40 7.42
N ASP A 542 45.22 -27.60 8.56
CA ASP A 542 46.17 -28.69 8.78
C ASP A 542 45.47 -30.06 8.64
N LEU A 543 44.24 -30.24 9.16
CA LEU A 543 43.50 -31.51 9.07
C LEU A 543 43.08 -31.81 7.63
N ARG A 544 42.69 -30.78 6.87
CA ARG A 544 42.35 -30.91 5.45
C ARG A 544 43.56 -31.37 4.63
N ALA A 545 44.77 -30.95 4.99
CA ALA A 545 46.02 -31.48 4.42
C ALA A 545 46.30 -32.91 4.88
N ALA A 546 46.13 -33.20 6.17
CA ALA A 546 46.40 -34.51 6.77
C ALA A 546 45.61 -35.66 6.12
N ILE A 547 44.35 -35.43 5.76
CA ILE A 547 43.49 -36.41 5.06
C ILE A 547 44.06 -36.76 3.67
N ARG A 548 44.83 -35.88 3.04
CA ARG A 548 45.43 -36.10 1.72
C ARG A 548 46.88 -36.59 1.75
N GLU A 549 47.61 -36.35 2.84
CA GLU A 549 49.08 -36.44 2.88
C GLU A 549 49.62 -37.57 3.78
N ASP A 550 48.89 -38.70 3.89
CA ASP A 550 49.28 -39.89 4.67
C ASP A 550 49.71 -39.61 6.14
N GLN A 551 49.13 -38.56 6.74
CA GLN A 551 49.45 -38.16 8.12
C GLN A 551 48.54 -38.84 9.16
N LEU A 552 47.46 -39.49 8.71
CA LEU A 552 46.54 -40.22 9.55
C LEU A 552 47.01 -41.67 9.69
N VAL A 553 46.90 -42.23 10.89
CA VAL A 553 47.18 -43.65 11.16
C VAL A 553 46.12 -44.22 12.09
N LEU A 554 45.88 -45.52 12.00
CA LEU A 554 45.01 -46.24 12.94
C LEU A 554 45.85 -46.94 14.00
N HIS A 555 45.45 -46.76 15.25
CA HIS A 555 45.84 -47.64 16.34
C HIS A 555 44.67 -48.59 16.62
N TYR A 556 44.97 -49.81 17.03
CA TYR A 556 43.99 -50.86 17.23
C TYR A 556 43.99 -51.27 18.69
N GLN A 557 42.81 -51.27 19.32
CA GLN A 557 42.66 -51.74 20.68
C GLN A 557 41.97 -53.10 20.67
N ALA A 558 42.60 -54.10 21.28
CA ALA A 558 42.09 -55.47 21.31
C ALA A 558 40.89 -55.59 22.26
N GLN A 559 39.87 -56.33 21.81
CA GLN A 559 38.67 -56.70 22.56
C GLN A 559 38.71 -58.19 22.89
N PHE A 560 38.39 -58.56 24.12
CA PHE A 560 38.47 -59.94 24.60
C PHE A 560 37.13 -60.43 25.12
N ASP A 561 36.82 -61.72 24.90
CA ASP A 561 35.68 -62.40 25.52
C ASP A 561 35.88 -62.41 27.04
N ALA A 562 34.91 -61.90 27.81
CA ALA A 562 35.08 -61.67 29.24
C ALA A 562 35.31 -62.99 30.01
N ARG A 563 34.78 -64.12 29.51
CA ARG A 563 34.87 -65.42 30.19
C ARG A 563 36.10 -66.22 29.78
N THR A 564 36.36 -66.31 28.48
CA THR A 564 37.40 -67.16 27.89
C THR A 564 38.71 -66.42 27.68
N ARG A 565 38.68 -65.08 27.77
CA ARG A 565 39.83 -64.18 27.51
C ARG A 565 40.42 -64.32 26.12
N ARG A 566 39.66 -64.90 25.19
CA ARG A 566 40.07 -65.00 23.79
C ARG A 566 39.84 -63.68 23.10
N LEU A 567 40.74 -63.35 22.18
CA LEU A 567 40.57 -62.19 21.31
C LEU A 567 39.30 -62.37 20.46
N VAL A 568 38.42 -61.37 20.48
CA VAL A 568 37.16 -61.37 19.71
C VAL A 568 37.13 -60.32 18.60
N GLY A 569 37.97 -59.29 18.71
CA GLY A 569 38.03 -58.24 17.71
C GLY A 569 38.98 -57.10 18.10
N TYR A 570 38.96 -56.06 17.29
CA TYR A 570 39.70 -54.82 17.52
C TYR A 570 38.82 -53.61 17.28
N GLU A 571 39.04 -52.55 18.05
CA GLU A 571 38.54 -51.22 17.74
C GLU A 571 39.62 -50.39 17.04
N ALA A 572 39.27 -49.82 15.88
CA ALA A 572 40.10 -48.93 15.12
C ALA A 572 39.96 -47.48 15.60
N LEU A 573 41.05 -46.96 16.15
CA LEU A 573 41.13 -45.64 16.77
C LEU A 573 42.08 -44.75 15.97
N VAL A 574 41.52 -43.75 15.30
CA VAL A 574 42.30 -42.81 14.50
C VAL A 574 43.27 -42.00 15.36
N ARG A 575 44.48 -41.79 14.83
CA ARG A 575 45.52 -40.91 15.36
C ARG A 575 46.06 -40.05 14.23
N TRP A 576 46.45 -38.83 14.55
CA TRP A 576 47.02 -37.92 13.57
C TRP A 576 48.50 -37.66 13.89
N ARG A 577 49.39 -38.07 12.99
CA ARG A 577 50.82 -37.74 13.05
C ARG A 577 51.03 -36.31 12.54
N HIS A 578 50.74 -35.35 13.40
CA HIS A 578 50.85 -33.95 13.05
C HIS A 578 52.34 -33.53 12.92
N PRO A 579 52.77 -32.89 11.81
CA PRO A 579 54.18 -32.56 11.56
C PRO A 579 54.86 -31.75 12.69
N ARG A 580 54.12 -30.82 13.30
CA ARG A 580 54.59 -29.98 14.42
C ARG A 580 54.24 -30.50 15.83
N GLN A 581 53.06 -31.09 16.03
CA GLN A 581 52.51 -31.42 17.36
C GLN A 581 52.69 -32.89 17.75
N GLY A 582 53.28 -33.72 16.89
CA GLY A 582 53.46 -35.15 17.15
C GLY A 582 52.16 -35.93 16.98
N LEU A 583 52.02 -37.05 17.69
CA LEU A 583 50.86 -37.94 17.57
C LEU A 583 49.67 -37.39 18.38
N LEU A 584 48.65 -36.88 17.68
CA LEU A 584 47.46 -36.32 18.29
C LEU A 584 46.35 -37.38 18.47
N PRO A 585 45.69 -37.43 19.65
CA PRO A 585 44.51 -38.26 19.87
C PRO A 585 43.24 -37.63 19.25
N PRO A 586 42.19 -38.44 18.99
CA PRO A 586 40.96 -38.00 18.31
C PRO A 586 40.29 -36.81 19.00
N GLY A 587 40.28 -36.77 20.33
CA GLY A 587 39.69 -35.67 21.11
C GLY A 587 40.26 -34.28 20.83
N ARG A 588 41.41 -34.17 20.14
CA ARG A 588 41.99 -32.87 19.75
C ARG A 588 41.47 -32.34 18.41
N PHE A 589 40.97 -33.19 17.52
CA PHE A 589 40.65 -32.78 16.13
C PHE A 589 39.28 -33.24 15.63
N ILE A 590 38.63 -34.24 16.25
CA ILE A 590 37.32 -34.72 15.79
C ILE A 590 36.25 -33.62 15.85
N GLY A 591 36.21 -32.81 16.92
CA GLY A 591 35.26 -31.69 17.00
C GLY A 591 35.47 -30.63 15.90
N VAL A 592 36.73 -30.38 15.50
CA VAL A 592 37.03 -29.49 14.37
C VAL A 592 36.58 -30.12 13.05
N ALA A 593 36.74 -31.44 12.91
CA ALA A 593 36.29 -32.18 11.73
C ALA A 593 34.77 -32.14 11.58
N GLU A 594 34.02 -32.23 12.68
CA GLU A 594 32.55 -32.13 12.69
C GLU A 594 32.08 -30.71 12.36
N ASP A 595 32.63 -29.69 13.04
CA ASP A 595 32.28 -28.28 12.82
C ASP A 595 32.54 -27.82 11.36
N SER A 596 33.57 -28.38 10.72
CA SER A 596 33.98 -28.03 9.35
C SER A 596 33.46 -28.97 8.26
N GLY A 597 32.74 -30.04 8.63
CA GLY A 597 32.30 -31.09 7.70
C GLY A 597 33.41 -32.03 7.19
N LEU A 598 34.67 -31.86 7.62
CA LEU A 598 35.79 -32.76 7.30
C LEU A 598 35.64 -34.15 7.93
N ILE A 599 34.70 -34.35 8.86
CA ILE A 599 34.41 -35.65 9.47
C ILE A 599 33.96 -36.70 8.43
N VAL A 600 33.28 -36.28 7.36
CA VAL A 600 32.85 -37.18 6.27
C VAL A 600 34.05 -37.76 5.50
N PRO A 601 34.94 -36.95 4.90
CA PRO A 601 36.11 -37.49 4.21
C PRO A 601 37.11 -38.19 5.15
N LEU A 602 37.25 -37.72 6.40
CA LEU A 602 38.06 -38.39 7.42
C LEU A 602 37.54 -39.80 7.73
N GLY A 603 36.24 -39.91 7.99
CA GLY A 603 35.60 -41.19 8.30
C GLY A 603 35.65 -42.20 7.15
N ALA A 604 35.51 -41.73 5.90
CA ALA A 604 35.70 -42.57 4.72
C ALA A 604 37.12 -43.15 4.63
N TRP A 605 38.14 -42.37 4.99
CA TRP A 605 39.53 -42.85 5.09
C TRP A 605 39.69 -43.90 6.21
N VAL A 606 39.15 -43.62 7.40
CA VAL A 606 39.22 -44.54 8.55
C VAL A 606 38.55 -45.88 8.22
N LEU A 607 37.37 -45.87 7.60
CA LEU A 607 36.64 -47.08 7.21
C LEU A 607 37.43 -47.95 6.24
N ARG A 608 38.00 -47.35 5.19
CA ARG A 608 38.81 -48.08 4.20
C ARG A 608 40.04 -48.70 4.85
N GLU A 609 40.77 -47.96 5.67
CA GLU A 609 41.99 -48.46 6.30
C GLU A 609 41.69 -49.54 7.34
N ALA A 610 40.62 -49.39 8.13
CA ALA A 610 40.20 -50.40 9.10
C ALA A 610 39.77 -51.71 8.42
N CYS A 611 38.98 -51.63 7.34
CA CYS A 611 38.57 -52.80 6.56
C CYS A 611 39.78 -53.47 5.90
N ARG A 612 40.68 -52.69 5.28
CA ARG A 612 41.92 -53.18 4.67
C ARG A 612 42.77 -53.95 5.69
N GLN A 613 42.96 -53.39 6.89
CA GLN A 613 43.73 -54.06 7.95
C GLN A 613 43.05 -55.33 8.45
N ALA A 614 41.72 -55.33 8.59
CA ALA A 614 40.97 -56.52 8.97
C ALA A 614 41.11 -57.65 7.93
N GLY A 615 41.13 -57.30 6.64
CA GLY A 615 41.44 -58.22 5.54
C GLY A 615 42.86 -58.80 5.64
N GLU A 616 43.86 -57.95 5.88
CA GLU A 616 45.26 -58.39 6.08
C GLU A 616 45.43 -59.35 7.26
N TRP A 617 44.69 -59.14 8.34
CA TRP A 617 44.69 -60.01 9.52
C TRP A 617 43.85 -61.27 9.36
N GLN A 618 43.23 -61.48 8.19
CA GLN A 618 42.33 -62.61 7.92
C GLN A 618 41.25 -62.72 9.00
N ALA A 619 40.66 -61.58 9.38
CA ALA A 619 39.69 -61.48 10.46
C ALA A 619 38.52 -62.48 10.30
N THR A 620 38.09 -62.74 9.05
CA THR A 620 37.08 -63.75 8.72
C THR A 620 37.46 -65.15 9.18
N ASP A 621 38.65 -65.65 8.80
CA ASP A 621 39.11 -67.00 9.10
C ASP A 621 39.31 -67.22 10.60
N ARG A 622 39.58 -66.13 11.32
CA ARG A 622 39.80 -66.10 12.77
C ARG A 622 38.56 -65.77 13.60
N GLY A 623 37.44 -65.46 12.94
CA GLY A 623 36.20 -65.05 13.60
C GLY A 623 36.27 -63.70 14.34
N LEU A 624 37.19 -62.81 13.95
CA LEU A 624 37.42 -61.52 14.58
C LEU A 624 36.58 -60.40 13.96
N THR A 625 36.13 -59.45 14.78
CA THR A 625 35.45 -58.23 14.32
C THR A 625 36.36 -57.01 14.30
N MET A 626 36.05 -56.05 13.44
CA MET A 626 36.67 -54.71 13.39
C MET A 626 35.62 -53.64 13.70
N SER A 627 35.80 -52.92 14.80
CA SER A 627 34.96 -51.81 15.23
C SER A 627 35.47 -50.46 14.70
N VAL A 628 34.57 -49.62 14.19
CA VAL A 628 34.88 -48.26 13.72
C VAL A 628 33.83 -47.27 14.23
N ASN A 629 34.31 -46.18 14.85
CA ASN A 629 33.47 -45.07 15.31
C ASN A 629 32.90 -44.25 14.14
N VAL A 630 31.63 -43.90 14.21
CA VAL A 630 30.92 -43.13 13.18
C VAL A 630 30.19 -41.94 13.80
N SER A 631 30.47 -40.74 13.28
CA SER A 631 29.77 -39.51 13.67
C SER A 631 28.34 -39.45 13.08
N ALA A 632 27.44 -38.72 13.76
CA ALA A 632 26.08 -38.46 13.28
C ALA A 632 26.06 -37.84 11.87
N LEU A 633 26.96 -36.90 11.60
CA LEU A 633 27.07 -36.21 10.31
C LEU A 633 27.47 -37.16 9.17
N GLN A 634 28.25 -38.19 9.47
CA GLN A 634 28.58 -39.22 8.48
C GLN A 634 27.35 -40.08 8.17
N LEU A 635 26.56 -40.44 9.18
CA LEU A 635 25.36 -41.26 8.99
C LEU A 635 24.24 -40.52 8.23
N GLU A 636 24.22 -39.18 8.31
CA GLU A 636 23.31 -38.34 7.52
C GLU A 636 23.74 -38.19 6.05
N ASP A 637 25.02 -38.42 5.73
CA ASP A 637 25.52 -38.32 4.36
C ASP A 637 24.87 -39.38 3.47
N ALA A 638 24.33 -38.93 2.33
CA ALA A 638 23.61 -39.81 1.42
C ALA A 638 24.51 -40.90 0.80
N GLY A 639 25.82 -40.65 0.70
CA GLY A 639 26.81 -41.56 0.16
C GLY A 639 27.44 -42.51 1.18
N PHE A 640 27.04 -42.46 2.46
CA PHE A 640 27.67 -43.23 3.52
C PHE A 640 27.57 -44.74 3.32
N LEU A 641 26.37 -45.27 3.04
CA LEU A 641 26.18 -46.70 2.75
C LEU A 641 27.07 -47.17 1.58
N GLY A 642 27.19 -46.37 0.52
CA GLY A 642 28.07 -46.66 -0.60
C GLY A 642 29.53 -46.72 -0.17
N THR A 643 29.97 -45.77 0.64
CA THR A 643 31.35 -45.75 1.19
C THR A 643 31.67 -47.01 2.01
N VAL A 644 30.70 -47.49 2.81
CA VAL A 644 30.86 -48.73 3.58
C VAL A 644 30.92 -49.96 2.67
N GLN A 645 30.06 -50.03 1.63
CA GLN A 645 30.07 -51.10 0.64
C GLN A 645 31.42 -51.19 -0.09
N ASP A 646 31.93 -50.05 -0.54
CA ASP A 646 33.22 -49.96 -1.25
C ASP A 646 34.36 -50.43 -0.35
N ALA A 647 34.42 -49.96 0.91
CA ALA A 647 35.47 -50.35 1.86
C ALA A 647 35.48 -51.86 2.17
N LEU A 648 34.30 -52.47 2.32
CA LEU A 648 34.17 -53.92 2.54
C LEU A 648 34.59 -54.72 1.29
N GLN A 649 34.16 -54.26 0.12
CA GLN A 649 34.46 -54.91 -1.16
C GLN A 649 35.96 -54.85 -1.47
N ASP A 650 36.60 -53.69 -1.30
CA ASP A 650 38.03 -53.49 -1.56
C ASP A 650 38.90 -54.37 -0.65
N ALA A 651 38.47 -54.59 0.59
CA ALA A 651 39.17 -55.44 1.56
C ALA A 651 38.83 -56.94 1.45
N GLY A 652 37.80 -57.31 0.68
CA GLY A 652 37.26 -58.67 0.68
C GLY A 652 36.68 -59.11 2.03
N LEU A 653 36.25 -58.15 2.86
CA LEU A 653 35.76 -58.41 4.21
C LEU A 653 34.24 -58.70 4.18
N PRO A 654 33.76 -59.83 4.71
CA PRO A 654 32.33 -60.07 4.85
C PRO A 654 31.69 -58.99 5.75
N PRO A 655 30.51 -58.46 5.39
CA PRO A 655 29.86 -57.37 6.14
C PRO A 655 29.72 -57.64 7.64
N GLY A 656 29.45 -58.89 8.01
CA GLY A 656 29.27 -59.30 9.40
C GLY A 656 30.52 -59.21 10.28
N GLN A 657 31.71 -58.91 9.73
CA GLN A 657 32.93 -58.68 10.52
C GLN A 657 33.21 -57.20 10.78
N LEU A 658 32.49 -56.28 10.14
CA LEU A 658 32.55 -54.86 10.45
C LEU A 658 31.46 -54.50 11.49
N VAL A 659 31.88 -53.78 12.53
CA VAL A 659 31.01 -53.20 13.56
C VAL A 659 31.12 -51.68 13.45
N LEU A 660 29.99 -51.01 13.25
CA LEU A 660 29.93 -49.55 13.28
C LEU A 660 29.43 -49.08 14.64
N GLU A 661 30.21 -48.24 15.29
CA GLU A 661 29.92 -47.72 16.63
C GLU A 661 29.32 -46.32 16.52
N LEU A 662 28.13 -46.16 17.10
CA LEU A 662 27.33 -44.94 17.01
C LEU A 662 26.92 -44.50 18.41
N THR A 663 27.09 -43.21 18.74
CA THR A 663 26.61 -42.68 20.02
C THR A 663 25.09 -42.62 20.07
N GLU A 664 24.52 -42.68 21.28
CA GLU A 664 23.06 -42.55 21.49
C GLU A 664 22.48 -41.29 20.81
N SER A 665 23.17 -40.15 20.91
CA SER A 665 22.72 -38.89 20.29
C SER A 665 22.76 -38.92 18.76
N ALA A 666 23.74 -39.61 18.17
CA ALA A 666 23.84 -39.77 16.71
C ALA A 666 22.66 -40.55 16.14
N VAL A 667 22.13 -41.51 16.91
CA VAL A 667 20.98 -42.31 16.50
C VAL A 667 19.64 -41.63 16.83
N LEU A 668 19.57 -40.86 17.93
CA LEU A 668 18.36 -40.16 18.40
C LEU A 668 18.06 -38.83 17.71
N GLY A 669 19.10 -38.08 17.34
CA GLY A 669 19.01 -36.65 17.03
C GLY A 669 18.38 -36.30 15.68
N HIS A 670 18.22 -37.26 14.77
CA HIS A 670 18.11 -36.95 13.35
C HIS A 670 16.88 -37.59 12.67
N ARG A 671 15.84 -36.79 12.44
CA ARG A 671 14.72 -37.12 11.54
C ARG A 671 15.14 -36.81 10.10
N GLY A 672 15.67 -37.80 9.39
CA GLY A 672 16.20 -37.66 8.03
C GLY A 672 16.70 -38.98 7.45
N ASN A 673 17.72 -38.92 6.58
CA ASN A 673 18.30 -40.08 5.88
C ASN A 673 18.94 -41.13 6.79
N ALA A 674 19.30 -40.79 8.03
CA ALA A 674 20.01 -41.67 8.97
C ALA A 674 19.29 -43.01 9.23
N ALA A 675 17.96 -43.00 9.40
CA ALA A 675 17.19 -44.23 9.59
C ALA A 675 17.20 -45.14 8.34
N GLY A 676 17.20 -44.54 7.14
CA GLY A 676 17.30 -45.26 5.87
C GLY A 676 18.70 -45.84 5.65
N GLN A 677 19.74 -45.07 5.98
CA GLN A 677 21.14 -45.52 5.92
C GLN A 677 21.37 -46.68 6.92
N LEU A 678 20.87 -46.57 8.15
CA LEU A 678 20.96 -47.62 9.17
C LEU A 678 20.23 -48.91 8.72
N ALA A 679 19.04 -48.79 8.14
CA ALA A 679 18.33 -49.93 7.56
C ALA A 679 19.10 -50.56 6.40
N GLY A 680 19.76 -49.75 5.56
CA GLY A 680 20.61 -50.22 4.46
C GLY A 680 21.87 -50.94 4.93
N LEU A 681 22.56 -50.42 5.96
CA LEU A 681 23.74 -51.04 6.57
C LEU A 681 23.39 -52.40 7.17
N ARG A 682 22.21 -52.50 7.80
CA ARG A 682 21.69 -53.77 8.32
C ARG A 682 21.32 -54.75 7.21
N ALA A 683 20.69 -54.29 6.13
CA ALA A 683 20.40 -55.12 4.97
C ALA A 683 21.67 -55.64 4.28
N LEU A 684 22.77 -54.88 4.35
CA LEU A 684 24.11 -55.30 3.91
C LEU A 684 24.71 -56.37 4.83
N GLY A 685 24.28 -56.46 6.09
CA GLY A 685 24.76 -57.40 7.10
C GLY A 685 25.88 -56.87 7.98
N VAL A 686 26.11 -55.55 8.00
CA VAL A 686 27.03 -54.88 8.93
C VAL A 686 26.42 -54.82 10.32
N ARG A 687 27.23 -55.06 11.37
CA ARG A 687 26.76 -54.98 12.75
C ARG A 687 26.83 -53.56 13.27
N VAL A 688 25.91 -53.19 14.15
CA VAL A 688 25.85 -51.86 14.76
C VAL A 688 25.99 -51.97 16.27
N ALA A 689 26.94 -51.20 16.83
CA ALA A 689 27.11 -51.02 18.26
C ALA A 689 26.59 -49.64 18.68
N LEU A 690 25.87 -49.60 19.81
CA LEU A 690 25.49 -48.36 20.46
C LEU A 690 26.53 -48.01 21.53
N ASP A 691 27.17 -46.85 21.35
CA ASP A 691 28.24 -46.34 22.20
C ASP A 691 27.74 -45.30 23.22
N ASP A 692 28.51 -45.11 24.31
CA ASP A 692 28.24 -44.17 25.41
C ASP A 692 26.87 -44.35 26.12
N PHE A 693 26.33 -45.57 26.16
CA PHE A 693 24.99 -45.82 26.67
C PHE A 693 24.87 -45.53 28.19
N GLY A 694 23.88 -44.72 28.57
CA GLY A 694 23.53 -44.42 29.97
C GLY A 694 23.92 -43.02 30.47
N THR A 695 24.62 -42.22 29.68
CA THR A 695 25.02 -40.84 30.03
C THR A 695 23.93 -39.78 29.73
N GLY A 696 22.82 -40.17 29.09
CA GLY A 696 21.71 -39.28 28.67
C GLY A 696 20.30 -39.72 29.10
N GLN A 697 19.26 -39.08 28.57
CA GLN A 697 17.83 -39.41 28.82
C GLN A 697 17.40 -40.63 27.97
N SER A 698 17.84 -41.83 28.33
CA SER A 698 17.58 -43.02 27.53
C SER A 698 16.11 -43.47 27.56
N SER A 699 15.53 -43.73 26.38
CA SER A 699 14.19 -44.28 26.25
C SER A 699 14.25 -45.76 25.88
N LEU A 700 13.84 -46.67 26.77
CA LEU A 700 13.81 -48.12 26.53
C LEU A 700 12.99 -48.52 25.29
N SER A 701 11.97 -47.74 24.95
CA SER A 701 11.17 -47.93 23.73
C SER A 701 11.98 -47.68 22.46
N LEU A 702 13.02 -46.85 22.52
CA LEU A 702 13.88 -46.52 21.39
C LEU A 702 14.89 -47.63 21.10
N LEU A 703 15.55 -48.19 22.12
CA LEU A 703 16.46 -49.34 21.95
C LEU A 703 15.78 -50.49 21.18
N ARG A 704 14.50 -50.74 21.47
CA ARG A 704 13.71 -51.76 20.79
C ARG A 704 13.46 -51.45 19.30
N GLN A 705 13.39 -50.18 18.92
CA GLN A 705 13.13 -49.77 17.54
C GLN A 705 14.39 -49.79 16.67
N LEU A 706 15.56 -49.54 17.26
CA LEU A 706 16.82 -49.40 16.54
C LEU A 706 17.45 -50.73 16.12
N GLN A 707 17.09 -51.83 16.78
CA GLN A 707 17.59 -53.20 16.46
C GLN A 707 19.13 -53.23 16.32
N VAL A 708 19.83 -52.66 17.30
CA VAL A 708 21.30 -52.69 17.39
C VAL A 708 21.78 -54.07 17.87
N ASP A 709 23.00 -54.45 17.50
CA ASP A 709 23.56 -55.78 17.77
C ASP A 709 24.39 -55.82 19.06
N ILE A 710 25.03 -54.69 19.39
CA ILE A 710 25.99 -54.58 20.49
C ILE A 710 25.67 -53.32 21.31
N LEU A 711 25.71 -53.45 22.63
CA LEU A 711 25.63 -52.35 23.58
C LEU A 711 26.99 -52.16 24.25
N LYS A 712 27.57 -50.97 24.13
CA LYS A 712 28.84 -50.63 24.80
C LYS A 712 28.55 -49.87 26.09
N ILE A 713 29.12 -50.34 27.21
CA ILE A 713 29.02 -49.70 28.52
C ILE A 713 30.21 -48.75 28.66
N ASP A 714 29.92 -47.46 28.82
CA ASP A 714 30.94 -46.42 28.95
C ASP A 714 31.84 -46.64 30.18
N ARG A 715 33.10 -46.21 30.02
CA ARG A 715 34.15 -46.29 31.05
C ARG A 715 33.74 -45.64 32.37
N SER A 716 32.94 -44.57 32.36
CA SER A 716 32.53 -43.89 33.61
C SER A 716 31.79 -44.84 34.57
N PHE A 717 30.89 -45.68 34.06
CA PHE A 717 30.17 -46.67 34.86
C PHE A 717 31.09 -47.75 35.43
N VAL A 718 32.06 -48.21 34.63
CA VAL A 718 33.04 -49.25 35.04
C VAL A 718 34.01 -48.72 36.09
N GLN A 719 34.39 -47.44 36.01
CA GLN A 719 35.24 -46.78 37.00
C GLN A 719 34.50 -46.52 38.32
N ASP A 720 33.25 -46.08 38.26
CA ASP A 720 32.41 -45.81 39.44
C ASP A 720 32.03 -47.07 40.24
N ALA A 721 32.19 -48.25 39.65
CA ALA A 721 31.90 -49.54 40.29
C ALA A 721 32.93 -49.95 41.38
N GLN A 722 34.05 -49.23 41.56
CA GLN A 722 35.07 -49.54 42.58
C GLN A 722 35.41 -48.38 43.52
N GLY A 723 35.20 -48.60 44.82
CA GLY A 723 35.70 -47.76 45.91
C GLY A 723 35.25 -48.26 47.29
N ALA A 724 36.02 -47.98 48.35
CA ALA A 724 35.65 -48.28 49.75
C ALA A 724 34.44 -47.46 50.28
N ALA A 725 33.91 -46.57 49.43
CA ALA A 725 32.64 -45.87 49.58
C ALA A 725 31.75 -46.02 48.32
N GLY A 726 31.96 -47.09 47.54
CA GLY A 726 31.27 -47.38 46.28
C GLY A 726 29.78 -47.62 46.52
N SER A 727 28.99 -46.65 46.09
CA SER A 727 27.52 -46.72 46.02
C SER A 727 27.11 -48.00 45.28
N GLY A 728 26.30 -48.86 45.92
CA GLY A 728 25.72 -50.04 45.27
C GLY A 728 24.92 -49.74 44.00
N SER A 729 24.67 -48.46 43.68
CA SER A 729 23.96 -48.02 42.49
C SER A 729 24.69 -48.30 41.17
N ALA A 730 26.02 -48.10 41.07
CA ALA A 730 26.75 -48.30 39.81
C ALA A 730 26.81 -49.78 39.40
N ARG A 731 27.08 -50.67 40.37
CA ARG A 731 27.03 -52.13 40.18
C ARG A 731 25.66 -52.61 39.71
N VAL A 732 24.59 -52.12 40.35
CA VAL A 732 23.20 -52.46 39.99
C VAL A 732 22.83 -51.94 38.59
N LEU A 733 23.33 -50.76 38.19
CA LEU A 733 23.11 -50.22 36.86
C LEU A 733 23.78 -51.06 35.77
N ILE A 734 25.04 -51.46 35.97
CA ILE A 734 25.74 -52.35 35.02
C ILE A 734 25.00 -53.69 34.89
N ASP A 735 24.61 -54.31 36.01
CA ASP A 735 23.85 -55.57 36.01
C ASP A 735 22.50 -55.45 35.28
N ALA A 736 21.79 -54.34 35.49
CA ALA A 736 20.55 -54.04 34.80
C ALA A 736 20.74 -53.79 33.30
N MET A 737 21.81 -53.09 32.91
CA MET A 737 22.17 -52.86 31.50
C MET A 737 22.50 -54.17 30.79
N VAL A 738 23.30 -55.04 31.41
CA VAL A 738 23.65 -56.36 30.85
C VAL A 738 22.40 -57.22 30.68
N SER A 739 21.58 -57.33 31.74
CA SER A 739 20.35 -58.11 31.73
C SER A 739 19.36 -57.61 30.67
N LEU A 740 19.22 -56.30 30.52
CA LEU A 740 18.36 -55.67 29.52
C LEU A 740 18.86 -55.96 28.09
N ALA A 741 20.16 -55.81 27.86
CA ALA A 741 20.75 -56.04 26.55
C ALA A 741 20.55 -57.49 26.10
N HIS A 742 20.80 -58.46 26.97
CA HIS A 742 20.56 -59.87 26.70
C HIS A 742 19.07 -60.18 26.47
N SER A 743 18.16 -59.55 27.22
CA SER A 743 16.72 -59.69 27.01
C SER A 743 16.26 -59.18 25.63
N LEU A 744 17.04 -58.29 25.02
CA LEU A 744 16.81 -57.76 23.67
C LEU A 744 17.65 -58.47 22.59
N ASN A 745 18.35 -59.56 22.94
CA ASN A 745 19.28 -60.31 22.08
C ASN A 745 20.49 -59.51 21.58
N MET A 746 20.94 -58.53 22.36
CA MET A 746 22.15 -57.74 22.08
C MET A 746 23.33 -58.31 22.86
N ARG A 747 24.55 -58.21 22.31
CA ARG A 747 25.79 -58.48 23.05
C ARG A 747 26.23 -57.24 23.83
N VAL A 748 27.01 -57.43 24.88
CA VAL A 748 27.49 -56.33 25.73
C VAL A 748 29.01 -56.28 25.75
N THR A 749 29.56 -55.10 25.42
CA THR A 749 30.98 -54.81 25.57
C THR A 749 31.18 -53.77 26.66
N ALA A 750 32.00 -54.05 27.66
CA ALA A 750 32.35 -53.07 28.69
C ALA A 750 33.71 -52.42 28.40
N GLU A 751 33.74 -51.08 28.45
CA GLU A 751 34.93 -50.29 28.15
C GLU A 751 35.67 -49.81 29.40
N GLY A 752 36.95 -49.46 29.23
CA GLY A 752 37.75 -48.85 30.29
C GLY A 752 38.07 -49.79 31.46
N VAL A 753 38.16 -51.09 31.22
CA VAL A 753 38.59 -52.07 32.23
C VAL A 753 40.09 -51.91 32.51
N GLU A 754 40.41 -51.48 33.72
CA GLU A 754 41.78 -51.15 34.16
C GLU A 754 42.29 -52.06 35.28
N THR A 755 41.41 -52.71 36.04
CA THR A 755 41.78 -53.57 37.17
C THR A 755 41.25 -55.02 37.05
N PRO A 756 41.98 -56.03 37.55
CA PRO A 756 41.50 -57.42 37.58
C PRO A 756 40.15 -57.59 38.28
N GLU A 757 39.88 -56.77 39.30
CA GLU A 757 38.63 -56.78 40.04
C GLU A 757 37.45 -56.28 39.20
N GLN A 758 37.66 -55.29 38.32
CA GLN A 758 36.63 -54.84 37.36
C GLN A 758 36.31 -55.96 36.36
N HIS A 759 37.34 -56.64 35.86
CA HIS A 759 37.17 -57.79 34.97
C HIS A 759 36.38 -58.92 35.63
N ALA A 760 36.72 -59.27 36.87
CA ALA A 760 36.02 -60.31 37.63
C ALA A 760 34.54 -59.96 37.82
N LEU A 761 34.23 -58.71 38.18
CA LEU A 761 32.87 -58.22 38.33
C LEU A 761 32.06 -58.33 37.03
N LEU A 762 32.62 -57.88 35.91
CA LEU A 762 31.96 -57.94 34.60
C LEU A 762 31.76 -59.38 34.13
N SER A 763 32.71 -60.28 34.45
CA SER A 763 32.59 -61.71 34.18
C SER A 763 31.48 -62.36 35.00
N GLU A 764 31.33 -62.00 36.28
CA GLU A 764 30.24 -62.46 37.15
C GLU A 764 28.87 -62.05 36.63
N MET A 765 28.77 -60.84 36.05
CA MET A 765 27.56 -60.29 35.46
C MET A 765 27.25 -60.85 34.06
N ALA A 766 28.04 -61.80 33.57
CA ALA A 766 27.91 -62.38 32.23
C ALA A 766 28.06 -61.37 31.08
N CYS A 767 28.85 -60.30 31.26
CA CYS A 767 29.24 -59.42 30.14
C CYS A 767 29.92 -60.25 29.03
N ASP A 768 29.65 -59.97 27.75
CA ASP A 768 30.14 -60.80 26.65
C ASP A 768 31.61 -60.49 26.32
N SER A 769 31.96 -59.21 26.20
CA SER A 769 33.31 -58.75 25.86
C SER A 769 33.76 -57.56 26.70
N VAL A 770 35.08 -57.43 26.84
CA VAL A 770 35.73 -56.37 27.61
C VAL A 770 36.86 -55.73 26.83
N GLN A 771 37.02 -54.43 27.04
CA GLN A 771 38.08 -53.62 26.47
C GLN A 771 38.63 -52.65 27.52
N GLY A 772 39.94 -52.48 27.55
CA GLY A 772 40.57 -51.54 28.48
C GLY A 772 42.06 -51.77 28.67
N TYR A 773 42.70 -50.88 29.42
CA TYR A 773 44.17 -50.88 29.59
C TYR A 773 44.71 -52.03 30.42
N LEU A 774 43.85 -52.75 31.17
CA LEU A 774 44.22 -54.02 31.78
C LEU A 774 44.65 -55.05 30.72
N MET A 775 43.97 -55.04 29.57
CA MET A 775 44.19 -55.99 28.49
C MET A 775 45.26 -55.51 27.52
N ALA A 776 44.97 -54.39 26.86
CA ALA A 776 45.82 -53.81 25.84
C ALA A 776 45.48 -52.31 25.69
N ARG A 777 46.53 -51.51 25.52
CA ARG A 777 46.38 -50.12 25.07
C ARG A 777 46.14 -50.10 23.54
N PRO A 778 45.64 -48.99 22.97
CA PRO A 778 45.59 -48.80 21.52
C PRO A 778 47.00 -48.80 20.91
N LEU A 779 47.33 -49.79 20.08
CA LEU A 779 48.66 -50.02 19.54
C LEU A 779 48.70 -49.89 18.00
N PRO A 780 49.85 -49.54 17.39
CA PRO A 780 50.01 -49.61 15.94
C PRO A 780 49.77 -51.04 15.42
N ALA A 781 49.40 -51.18 14.14
CA ALA A 781 49.05 -52.47 13.53
C ALA A 781 50.09 -53.59 13.76
N GLY A 782 51.39 -53.28 13.61
CA GLY A 782 52.45 -54.28 13.79
C GLY A 782 52.53 -54.84 15.22
N GLU A 783 52.27 -54.02 16.23
CA GLU A 783 52.25 -54.44 17.64
C GLU A 783 50.93 -55.12 18.00
N ALA A 784 49.81 -54.62 17.47
CA ALA A 784 48.48 -55.21 17.66
C ALA A 784 48.38 -56.63 17.07
N ALA A 785 49.13 -56.93 16.01
CA ALA A 785 49.18 -58.24 15.38
C ALA A 785 49.76 -59.34 16.30
N ALA A 786 50.53 -58.98 17.33
CA ALA A 786 51.07 -59.95 18.29
C ALA A 786 49.97 -60.78 18.98
N TYR A 787 48.81 -60.17 19.23
CA TYR A 787 47.67 -60.84 19.86
C TYR A 787 46.96 -61.84 18.94
N LEU A 788 47.25 -61.88 17.63
CA LEU A 788 46.67 -62.84 16.68
C LEU A 788 47.30 -64.24 16.77
N HIS A 789 48.49 -64.36 17.36
CA HIS A 789 49.28 -65.60 17.35
C HIS A 789 49.26 -66.37 18.68
N GLU A 790 48.58 -65.87 19.72
CA GLU A 790 48.58 -66.47 21.06
C GLU A 790 47.36 -67.37 21.36
N GLU A 791 47.22 -68.50 20.65
CA GLU A 791 46.31 -69.59 21.12
C GLU A 791 46.93 -70.45 22.24
N GLU A 792 48.23 -70.30 22.58
CA GLU A 792 48.94 -71.20 23.52
C GLU A 792 49.39 -70.59 24.87
N HIS A 793 49.32 -69.27 25.11
CA HIS A 793 49.89 -68.65 26.33
C HIS A 793 48.92 -68.24 27.45
N LEU A 794 47.60 -68.32 27.27
CA LEU A 794 46.61 -67.95 28.31
C LEU A 794 46.37 -69.02 29.40
N ARG A 795 47.23 -70.06 29.49
CA ARG A 795 47.24 -71.03 30.61
C ARG A 795 48.07 -70.58 31.82
N SER A 796 48.68 -69.39 31.80
CA SER A 796 49.41 -68.84 32.95
C SER A 796 48.60 -67.75 33.65
N ASP A 797 48.53 -67.80 34.98
CA ASP A 797 47.84 -66.84 35.88
C ASP A 797 48.44 -65.42 35.89
N ARG A 798 49.06 -64.96 34.79
CA ARG A 798 49.63 -63.62 34.68
C ARG A 798 48.98 -62.82 33.57
N TRP A 799 48.06 -61.93 33.96
CA TRP A 799 47.77 -60.75 33.17
C TRP A 799 49.01 -59.86 33.14
N GLY A 800 49.56 -59.55 31.97
CA GLY A 800 50.60 -58.53 31.81
C GLY A 800 52.03 -58.98 31.46
N ALA A 801 52.23 -60.03 30.66
CA ALA A 801 53.56 -60.34 30.13
C ALA A 801 53.57 -60.50 28.61
N VAL A 802 53.55 -59.37 27.88
CA VAL A 802 54.17 -59.30 26.55
C VAL A 802 55.61 -58.81 26.76
N PRO A 803 56.66 -59.51 26.28
CA PRO A 803 58.04 -59.05 26.46
C PRO A 803 58.31 -57.83 25.55
N GLY A 804 58.74 -56.70 26.11
CA GLY A 804 59.36 -55.62 25.31
C GLY A 804 58.93 -54.17 25.54
N LEU A 805 58.23 -53.83 26.63
CA LEU A 805 57.91 -52.43 26.98
C LEU A 805 58.64 -52.00 28.26
N GLU A 806 59.97 -51.95 28.20
CA GLU A 806 60.75 -51.08 29.09
C GLU A 806 61.14 -49.81 28.32
N GLN A 807 60.76 -48.68 28.90
CA GLN A 807 61.16 -47.30 28.56
C GLN A 807 60.54 -46.70 27.29
N VAL A 808 59.56 -45.79 27.45
CA VAL A 808 59.74 -44.32 27.34
C VAL A 808 58.51 -43.67 27.99
N SER A 809 58.76 -42.92 29.07
CA SER A 809 57.85 -41.97 29.71
C SER A 809 57.80 -40.65 28.98
#